data_AF-A0A925MQH6-F1
#
_entry.id   AF-A0A925MQH6-F1
#
_cell.length_a   1.000
_cell.length_b   1.000
_cell.length_c   1.000
_cell.angle_alpha   90.00
_cell.angle_beta   90.00
_cell.angle_gamma   90.00
#
_symmetry.space_group_name_H-M   'P 1'
#
loop_
_entity.id
_entity.type
_entity.pdbx_description
1 polymer ?
#
loop_
_entity_poly.entity_id
_entity_poly.type
_entity_poly.pdbx_seq_one_letter_code
_entity_poly.pdbx_strand_id
1 'polypeptide(L)'
;QDVFIERTALTFIADAYIKTSVRNNDIAVEVEVESLHDEAQEVTIFMDIQDESGIVLSLRPQKIQINTNSKRSIKINEHWVNPKLWSFETPFLYSMQIVLRAKDREIDRKTITFGFREIWTERDRFILNGVRINLRGDSWHFQGAIQQTKEYAINWFEMCKEKGLNFVRLHAEPHPEYYLEAADEVGILIIDETAIYGSGKNMAAGHPVYIERCKNHVIRLVKRDRNHPSIIMWSLQNEMRWVDGRDDFKKQIPEMMESIRLLDGSRPIIVEGDNRLISKRDTEIESYHYNIDGTLSQWDKERPLVYGEHGGWWYICPQNFSAYSGLSAYLSWENSSKGAALKEKLYVEVCRRNEVSGITSFNFAHYLMKSMPSGDISLTWSDLDLPGCKPKVIRKHSLTINNGYLKDYPKYLPNCAMDILQEAYRAVTIIPVEYNTSFFDNNMIERSYDIYNDTMKRTKAKVEICFYLLDEQEVYRDVIEFIQEPGEKKNIHVSFTAPQNTDQSIMLLDAVLYHDDQEMFKLQKSYTLYSAGLKETALKCSSKEVAFWGSDKDFNTITSLLPTCKRLTNILEIDDETVDLVIIGSHVNSHVNSHAEAFHICLERYVKKGGCLIVLEQTKFAIGELTLFKKDFFSAQINDASHKVLEGLKEEDFCFWKPSVNEEYPEAIIEACYNKPTTGDIEFILEASAGDFGDGGSLWSPLFLYRYGKGSMIFNQLELMSNFQDIPQACVLLRNIFKYAVELKRRVQVETAVLSDLDEVNLKFIKMTGLCFDQLELDEHLEDQQLEKYKNLIIDANSFKEETLEKLSAFAHKGGCILVLPVDAKEQGYIER
;
A
#
# COMPACT_ATOMS: atom_id res chain seq x y z
N GLN A 1 1.99 -14.12 32.48
CA GLN A 1 3.35 -13.76 32.91
C GLN A 1 3.72 -14.57 34.14
N ASP A 2 5.00 -14.66 34.42
CA ASP A 2 5.52 -15.47 35.51
C ASP A 2 5.13 -14.88 36.87
N VAL A 3 5.00 -15.75 37.85
CA VAL A 3 4.77 -15.39 39.25
C VAL A 3 5.88 -16.05 40.05
N PHE A 4 6.63 -15.25 40.80
CA PHE A 4 7.75 -15.72 41.61
C PHE A 4 7.79 -15.01 42.96
N ILE A 5 8.58 -15.56 43.89
CA ILE A 5 8.83 -14.98 45.21
C ILE A 5 10.30 -14.56 45.25
N GLU A 6 10.54 -13.28 45.49
CA GLU A 6 11.87 -12.74 45.73
C GLU A 6 12.13 -12.59 47.23
N ARG A 7 13.36 -12.88 47.66
CA ARG A 7 13.82 -12.66 49.04
C ARG A 7 14.93 -11.63 49.04
N THR A 8 14.68 -10.47 49.63
CA THR A 8 15.68 -9.42 49.83
C THR A 8 16.20 -9.41 51.27
N ALA A 9 17.32 -8.71 51.50
CA ALA A 9 17.74 -8.34 52.86
C ALA A 9 16.83 -7.25 53.44
N LEU A 10 16.91 -6.99 54.74
CA LEU A 10 16.14 -5.89 55.37
C LEU A 10 16.64 -4.51 54.92
N THR A 11 17.89 -4.40 54.48
CA THR A 11 18.39 -3.23 53.75
C THR A 11 18.84 -3.69 52.37
N PHE A 12 18.25 -3.11 51.34
CA PHE A 12 18.37 -3.59 49.96
C PHE A 12 18.33 -2.43 48.96
N ILE A 13 18.74 -2.71 47.72
CA ILE A 13 18.72 -1.81 46.58
C ILE A 13 17.31 -1.82 45.99
N ALA A 14 16.52 -0.80 46.30
CA ALA A 14 15.13 -0.70 45.87
C ALA A 14 15.01 -0.34 44.37
N ASP A 15 15.87 0.56 43.88
CA ASP A 15 15.83 1.05 42.51
C ASP A 15 17.23 1.47 42.06
N ALA A 16 17.50 1.36 40.76
CA ALA A 16 18.72 1.89 40.17
C ALA A 16 18.50 2.30 38.71
N TYR A 17 18.98 3.50 38.37
CA TYR A 17 18.84 4.10 37.04
C TYR A 17 20.19 4.53 36.49
N ILE A 18 20.49 4.09 35.28
CA ILE A 18 21.72 4.38 34.56
C ILE A 18 21.40 5.34 33.42
N LYS A 19 22.09 6.49 33.39
CA LYS A 19 22.00 7.47 32.31
C LYS A 19 23.39 7.72 31.73
N THR A 20 23.48 7.69 30.40
CA THR A 20 24.74 7.81 29.66
C THR A 20 24.68 9.05 28.76
N SER A 21 25.75 9.84 28.68
CA SER A 21 25.91 10.91 27.68
C SER A 21 27.16 10.71 26.82
N VAL A 22 26.94 10.49 25.53
CA VAL A 22 28.00 10.44 24.51
C VAL A 22 28.63 11.81 24.31
N ARG A 23 27.84 12.89 24.38
CA ARG A 23 28.35 14.26 24.20
C ARG A 23 29.29 14.69 25.33
N ASN A 24 29.02 14.26 26.55
CA ASN A 24 29.82 14.65 27.74
C ASN A 24 30.83 13.58 28.18
N ASN A 25 30.79 12.38 27.57
CA ASN A 25 31.55 11.21 27.99
C ASN A 25 31.35 10.88 29.48
N ASP A 26 30.10 10.86 29.93
CA ASP A 26 29.76 10.62 31.33
C ASP A 26 28.64 9.59 31.52
N ILE A 27 28.73 8.89 32.65
CA ILE A 27 27.69 8.00 33.16
C ILE A 27 27.23 8.52 34.51
N ALA A 28 25.92 8.65 34.65
CA ALA A 28 25.24 8.95 35.90
C ALA A 28 24.49 7.71 36.38
N VAL A 29 24.71 7.31 37.63
CA VAL A 29 23.99 6.21 38.27
C VAL A 29 23.29 6.75 39.50
N GLU A 30 21.96 6.62 39.50
CA GLU A 30 21.12 6.86 40.67
C GLU A 30 20.77 5.53 41.32
N VAL A 31 20.98 5.41 42.64
CA VAL A 31 20.67 4.21 43.41
C VAL A 31 19.79 4.61 44.59
N GLU A 32 18.61 4.00 44.71
CA GLU A 32 17.75 4.08 45.89
C GLU A 32 18.00 2.86 46.78
N VAL A 33 18.41 3.11 48.02
CA VAL A 33 18.51 2.07 49.06
C VAL A 33 17.35 2.23 50.01
N GLU A 34 16.70 1.11 50.35
CA GLU A 34 15.62 1.05 51.32
C GLU A 34 16.05 0.19 52.51
N SER A 35 15.74 0.66 53.72
CA SER A 35 15.97 -0.08 54.95
C SER A 35 14.67 -0.26 55.72
N LEU A 36 14.37 -1.51 56.04
CA LEU A 36 13.29 -1.96 56.92
C LEU A 36 13.82 -2.34 58.31
N HIS A 37 15.06 -1.96 58.63
CA HIS A 37 15.60 -2.12 59.98
C HIS A 37 15.01 -1.07 60.94
N ASP A 38 14.86 -1.48 62.20
CA ASP A 38 14.50 -0.60 63.33
C ASP A 38 15.71 0.16 63.90
N GLU A 39 16.90 -0.04 63.33
CA GLU A 39 18.13 0.69 63.69
C GLU A 39 18.77 1.33 62.45
N ALA A 40 19.38 2.50 62.62
CA ALA A 40 20.15 3.14 61.57
C ALA A 40 21.38 2.29 61.24
N GLN A 41 21.68 2.15 59.96
CA GLN A 41 22.79 1.33 59.48
C GLN A 41 23.68 2.13 58.55
N GLU A 42 24.99 1.90 58.68
CA GLU A 42 25.96 2.39 57.72
C GLU A 42 26.16 1.34 56.62
N VAL A 43 26.01 1.76 55.37
CA VAL A 43 26.21 0.90 54.20
C VAL A 43 27.14 1.57 53.18
N THR A 44 27.88 0.77 52.44
CA THR A 44 28.74 1.21 51.34
C THR A 44 28.27 0.56 50.04
N ILE A 45 28.10 1.39 49.01
CA ILE A 45 27.66 0.99 47.68
C ILE A 45 28.87 0.95 46.76
N PHE A 46 29.09 -0.20 46.12
CA PHE A 46 30.11 -0.42 45.11
C PHE A 46 29.41 -0.62 43.76
N MET A 47 29.93 -0.02 42.70
CA MET A 47 29.36 -0.14 41.36
C MET A 47 30.47 -0.41 40.35
N ASP A 48 30.43 -1.57 39.72
CA ASP A 48 31.39 -1.99 38.71
C ASP A 48 30.67 -2.23 37.39
N ILE A 49 31.17 -1.62 36.31
CA ILE A 49 30.74 -1.87 34.94
C ILE A 49 31.62 -2.96 34.35
N GLN A 50 30.99 -3.97 33.77
CA GLN A 50 31.65 -5.14 33.23
C GLN A 50 31.21 -5.42 31.80
N ASP A 51 32.14 -5.91 30.99
CA ASP A 51 31.87 -6.56 29.72
C ASP A 51 32.44 -8.00 29.73
N GLU A 52 32.46 -8.67 28.57
CA GLU A 52 33.01 -10.03 28.44
C GLU A 52 34.49 -10.16 28.87
N SER A 53 35.24 -9.06 28.92
CA SER A 53 36.64 -9.04 29.34
C SER A 53 36.85 -8.85 30.85
N GLY A 54 35.79 -8.53 31.61
CA GLY A 54 35.82 -8.27 33.04
C GLY A 54 35.42 -6.83 33.39
N ILE A 55 35.93 -6.30 34.51
CA ILE A 55 35.63 -4.94 34.98
C ILE A 55 36.33 -3.91 34.08
N VAL A 56 35.54 -3.05 33.44
CA VAL A 56 36.03 -1.98 32.56
C VAL A 56 36.00 -0.60 33.22
N LEU A 57 35.14 -0.40 34.22
CA LEU A 57 35.07 0.84 35.01
C LEU A 57 34.51 0.55 36.41
N SER A 58 35.18 1.03 37.45
CA SER A 58 34.65 1.03 38.82
C SER A 58 34.32 2.47 39.23
N LEU A 59 33.07 2.72 39.61
CA LEU A 59 32.66 4.03 40.12
C LEU A 59 33.14 4.20 41.57
N ARG A 60 33.33 5.45 42.00
CA ARG A 60 33.76 5.73 43.38
C ARG A 60 32.75 5.16 44.40
N PRO A 61 33.19 4.31 45.35
CA PRO A 61 32.32 3.77 46.39
C PRO A 61 31.66 4.87 47.21
N GLN A 62 30.36 4.71 47.50
CA GLN A 62 29.58 5.69 48.25
C GLN A 62 29.18 5.13 49.60
N LYS A 63 29.56 5.85 50.65
CA LYS A 63 29.25 5.48 52.02
C LYS A 63 28.09 6.34 52.53
N ILE A 64 27.00 5.69 52.93
CA ILE A 64 25.78 6.37 53.40
C ILE A 64 25.32 5.82 54.74
N GLN A 65 24.68 6.69 55.50
CA GLN A 65 23.90 6.34 56.68
C GLN A 65 22.43 6.24 56.27
N ILE A 66 21.81 5.08 56.45
CA ILE A 66 20.38 4.88 56.20
C ILE A 66 19.64 4.80 57.53
N ASN A 67 18.60 5.60 57.68
CA ASN A 67 17.81 5.66 58.90
C ASN A 67 16.81 4.49 58.97
N THR A 68 16.16 4.36 60.11
CA THR A 68 15.15 3.33 60.36
C THR A 68 13.96 3.51 59.42
N ASN A 69 13.45 2.42 58.84
CA ASN A 69 12.26 2.42 57.97
C ASN A 69 12.26 3.57 56.93
N SER A 70 13.40 3.74 56.23
CA SER A 70 13.67 4.89 55.37
C SER A 70 14.21 4.49 54.00
N LYS A 71 14.01 5.38 53.01
CA LYS A 71 14.64 5.33 51.69
C LYS A 71 15.68 6.44 51.58
N ARG A 72 16.78 6.15 50.88
CA ARG A 72 17.80 7.13 50.55
C ARG A 72 18.31 6.92 49.13
N SER A 73 18.18 7.94 48.30
CA SER A 73 18.77 7.97 46.96
C SER A 73 20.12 8.65 46.97
N ILE A 74 21.04 8.12 46.17
CA ILE A 74 22.31 8.77 45.84
C ILE A 74 22.47 8.84 44.34
N LYS A 75 23.21 9.85 43.88
CA LYS A 75 23.61 10.00 42.48
C LYS A 75 25.11 10.10 42.39
N ILE A 76 25.70 9.27 41.55
CA ILE A 76 27.13 9.29 41.21
C ILE A 76 27.25 9.63 39.73
N ASN A 77 28.20 10.50 39.39
CA ASN A 77 28.60 10.71 38.00
C ASN A 77 30.09 10.36 37.88
N GLU A 78 30.45 9.66 36.82
CA GLU A 78 31.86 9.37 36.47
C GLU A 78 32.07 9.58 34.97
N HIS A 79 33.31 9.88 34.60
CA HIS A 79 33.71 9.93 33.20
C HIS A 79 34.13 8.54 32.71
N TRP A 80 33.76 8.20 31.48
CA TRP A 80 34.30 7.04 30.79
C TRP A 80 35.37 7.46 29.77
N VAL A 81 36.12 6.49 29.26
CA VAL A 81 37.07 6.70 28.16
C VAL A 81 36.79 5.68 27.07
N ASN A 82 36.42 6.15 25.88
CA ASN A 82 36.23 5.35 24.67
C ASN A 82 35.39 4.07 24.84
N PRO A 83 34.14 4.14 25.33
CA PRO A 83 33.30 2.96 25.43
C PRO A 83 32.93 2.43 24.04
N LYS A 84 32.70 1.12 23.93
CA LYS A 84 31.92 0.58 22.81
C LYS A 84 30.47 1.05 23.00
N LEU A 85 29.95 1.79 22.02
CA LEU A 85 28.60 2.34 22.06
C LEU A 85 27.58 1.31 21.60
N TRP A 86 26.38 1.38 22.16
CA TRP A 86 25.22 0.63 21.69
C TRP A 86 24.54 1.36 20.53
N SER A 87 24.20 0.63 19.46
CA SER A 87 23.34 1.08 18.37
C SER A 87 22.61 -0.11 17.72
N PHE A 88 21.71 0.15 16.78
CA PHE A 88 21.04 -0.90 16.01
C PHE A 88 22.01 -1.69 15.09
N GLU A 89 23.16 -1.12 14.72
CA GLU A 89 24.21 -1.82 13.96
C GLU A 89 25.21 -2.53 14.87
N THR A 90 25.48 -1.99 16.07
CA THR A 90 26.42 -2.55 17.06
C THR A 90 25.75 -2.60 18.44
N PRO A 91 24.96 -3.65 18.74
CA PRO A 91 24.20 -3.75 20.00
C PRO A 91 25.08 -4.20 21.17
N PHE A 92 26.17 -3.47 21.46
CA PHE A 92 27.09 -3.83 22.53
C PHE A 92 26.50 -3.52 23.91
N LEU A 93 26.48 -4.52 24.80
CA LEU A 93 25.89 -4.42 26.14
C LEU A 93 26.95 -4.59 27.24
N TYR A 94 26.73 -3.90 28.35
CA TYR A 94 27.49 -4.01 29.58
C TYR A 94 26.59 -4.46 30.72
N SER A 95 27.19 -4.99 31.78
CA SER A 95 26.54 -5.27 33.06
C SER A 95 27.04 -4.32 34.12
N MET A 96 26.13 -3.56 34.76
CA MET A 96 26.38 -2.80 35.98
C MET A 96 26.13 -3.70 37.20
N GLN A 97 27.18 -4.01 37.94
CA GLN A 97 27.13 -4.73 39.21
C GLN A 97 27.06 -3.72 40.35
N ILE A 98 25.92 -3.65 41.05
CA ILE A 98 25.73 -2.80 42.22
C ILE A 98 25.74 -3.68 43.46
N VAL A 99 26.71 -3.49 44.34
CA VAL A 99 26.90 -4.29 45.56
C VAL A 99 26.74 -3.41 46.78
N LEU A 100 25.82 -3.78 47.65
CA LEU A 100 25.60 -3.12 48.94
C LEU A 100 26.33 -3.90 50.04
N ARG A 101 27.20 -3.21 50.80
CA ARG A 101 27.92 -3.81 51.94
C ARG A 101 27.61 -3.12 53.25
N ALA A 102 27.44 -3.91 54.31
CA ALA A 102 27.40 -3.44 55.70
C ALA A 102 28.47 -4.18 56.52
N LYS A 103 29.25 -3.44 57.32
CA LYS A 103 30.38 -4.00 58.11
C LYS A 103 31.29 -4.91 57.26
N ASP A 104 31.61 -4.45 56.05
CA ASP A 104 32.42 -5.13 55.02
C ASP A 104 31.86 -6.46 54.48
N ARG A 105 30.60 -6.80 54.80
CA ARG A 105 29.90 -7.95 54.23
C ARG A 105 28.90 -7.49 53.19
N GLU A 106 28.84 -8.20 52.07
CA GLU A 106 27.77 -8.04 51.07
C GLU A 106 26.43 -8.45 51.67
N ILE A 107 25.46 -7.54 51.60
CA ILE A 107 24.10 -7.74 52.10
C ILE A 107 23.08 -7.77 50.98
N ASP A 108 23.38 -7.13 49.84
CA ASP A 108 22.53 -7.14 48.66
C ASP A 108 23.33 -6.89 47.37
N ARG A 109 22.80 -7.35 46.25
CA ARG A 109 23.40 -7.20 44.92
C ARG A 109 22.33 -7.05 43.86
N LYS A 110 22.50 -6.06 42.97
CA LYS A 110 21.68 -5.87 41.78
C LYS A 110 22.55 -5.82 40.53
N THR A 111 22.13 -6.53 39.49
CA THR A 111 22.77 -6.49 38.16
C THR A 111 21.82 -5.82 37.19
N ILE A 112 22.32 -4.85 36.41
CA ILE A 112 21.53 -4.18 35.37
C ILE A 112 22.31 -4.22 34.06
N THR A 113 21.70 -4.79 33.03
CA THR A 113 22.22 -4.72 31.67
C THR A 113 21.90 -3.35 31.08
N PHE A 114 22.88 -2.71 30.42
CA PHE A 114 22.69 -1.43 29.76
C PHE A 114 23.66 -1.27 28.56
N GLY A 115 23.46 -0.23 27.76
CA GLY A 115 24.35 0.13 26.65
C GLY A 115 24.71 1.62 26.68
N PHE A 116 25.97 1.95 26.41
CA PHE A 116 26.39 3.35 26.28
C PHE A 116 25.83 3.94 24.99
N ARG A 117 24.86 4.83 25.09
CA ARG A 117 24.31 5.55 23.94
C ARG A 117 23.66 6.85 24.36
N GLU A 118 23.44 7.76 23.42
CA GLU A 118 22.65 8.96 23.64
C GLU A 118 21.82 9.24 22.38
N ILE A 119 20.53 9.57 22.56
CA ILE A 119 19.66 10.02 21.49
C ILE A 119 19.20 11.46 21.75
N TRP A 120 19.12 12.28 20.70
CA TRP A 120 18.51 13.60 20.75
C TRP A 120 17.94 13.99 19.39
N THR A 121 17.31 15.16 19.32
CA THR A 121 16.79 15.73 18.09
C THR A 121 17.55 16.98 17.68
N GLU A 122 17.76 17.14 16.38
CA GLU A 122 18.32 18.35 15.77
C GLU A 122 17.41 18.77 14.62
N ARG A 123 16.56 19.77 14.85
CA ARG A 123 15.46 20.13 13.93
C ARG A 123 14.60 18.91 13.60
N ASP A 124 14.51 18.54 12.32
CA ASP A 124 13.76 17.42 11.76
C ASP A 124 14.48 16.06 11.87
N ARG A 125 15.60 15.96 12.59
CA ARG A 125 16.46 14.77 12.58
C ARG A 125 16.55 14.11 13.94
N PHE A 126 16.59 12.78 13.95
CA PHE A 126 17.05 11.99 15.08
C PHE A 126 18.55 11.79 15.01
N ILE A 127 19.24 12.00 16.12
CA ILE A 127 20.68 11.78 16.24
C ILE A 127 20.92 10.71 17.30
N LEU A 128 21.57 9.62 16.91
CA LEU A 128 22.01 8.55 17.80
C LEU A 128 23.54 8.55 17.83
N ASN A 129 24.12 8.77 19.01
CA ASN A 129 25.57 8.78 19.21
C ASN A 129 26.33 9.77 18.29
N GLY A 130 25.69 10.88 17.92
CA GLY A 130 26.26 11.90 17.03
C GLY A 130 26.01 11.65 15.54
N VAL A 131 25.28 10.58 15.19
CA VAL A 131 25.00 10.19 13.81
C VAL A 131 23.50 10.37 13.51
N ARG A 132 23.17 11.01 12.38
CA ARG A 132 21.78 11.13 11.91
C ARG A 132 21.23 9.74 11.58
N ILE A 133 20.01 9.46 12.03
CA ILE A 133 19.28 8.23 11.73
C ILE A 133 17.87 8.56 11.21
N ASN A 134 17.38 7.73 10.29
CA ASN A 134 15.99 7.73 9.84
C ASN A 134 15.35 6.41 10.33
N LEU A 135 14.12 6.49 10.84
CA LEU A 135 13.42 5.37 11.43
C LEU A 135 12.55 4.67 10.37
N ARG A 136 12.73 3.36 10.21
CA ARG A 136 11.97 2.46 9.32
C ARG A 136 11.46 1.28 10.13
N GLY A 137 10.15 1.13 10.27
CA GLY A 137 9.65 0.27 11.35
C GLY A 137 8.34 -0.44 11.13
N ASP A 138 8.06 -1.26 12.14
CA ASP A 138 6.84 -2.05 12.31
C ASP A 138 6.13 -1.60 13.60
N SER A 139 4.82 -1.75 13.64
CA SER A 139 3.98 -1.57 14.81
C SER A 139 3.09 -2.79 14.91
N TRP A 140 2.88 -3.32 16.10
CA TRP A 140 1.94 -4.43 16.26
C TRP A 140 1.41 -4.57 17.68
N HIS A 141 0.14 -5.00 17.77
CA HIS A 141 -0.51 -5.39 19.02
C HIS A 141 -0.01 -6.72 19.56
N PHE A 142 0.19 -6.77 20.88
CA PHE A 142 0.40 -8.01 21.60
C PHE A 142 -0.88 -8.88 21.61
N GLN A 143 -0.82 -10.06 20.99
CA GLN A 143 -1.99 -10.96 20.83
C GLN A 143 -2.08 -12.05 21.91
N GLY A 144 -1.40 -11.87 23.04
CA GLY A 144 -1.53 -12.74 24.21
C GLY A 144 -0.61 -13.96 24.24
N ALA A 145 -1.10 -15.05 24.84
CA ALA A 145 -0.30 -16.18 25.38
C ALA A 145 0.72 -16.78 24.42
N ILE A 146 0.36 -16.96 23.14
CA ILE A 146 1.22 -17.61 22.15
C ILE A 146 2.36 -16.72 21.63
N GLN A 147 2.32 -15.42 21.90
CA GLN A 147 3.43 -14.50 21.67
C GLN A 147 4.29 -14.31 22.94
N GLN A 148 3.92 -14.90 24.08
CA GLN A 148 4.62 -14.71 25.36
C GLN A 148 5.90 -15.55 25.50
N THR A 149 6.83 -15.35 24.56
CA THR A 149 8.12 -16.03 24.52
C THR A 149 9.19 -15.05 24.05
N LYS A 150 10.37 -15.04 24.69
CA LYS A 150 11.51 -14.24 24.22
C LYS A 150 11.90 -14.59 22.78
N GLU A 151 11.78 -15.86 22.41
CA GLU A 151 12.04 -16.35 21.06
C GLU A 151 11.15 -15.70 19.98
N TYR A 152 9.86 -15.45 20.28
CA TYR A 152 8.98 -14.68 19.38
C TYR A 152 9.54 -13.28 19.14
N ALA A 153 9.94 -12.58 20.21
CA ALA A 153 10.48 -11.23 20.14
C ALA A 153 11.78 -11.19 19.33
N ILE A 154 12.72 -12.11 19.60
CA ILE A 154 13.96 -12.27 18.84
C ILE A 154 13.64 -12.48 17.35
N ASN A 155 12.80 -13.46 17.02
CA ASN A 155 12.47 -13.77 15.62
C ASN A 155 11.76 -12.61 14.91
N TRP A 156 10.93 -11.82 15.62
CA TRP A 156 10.30 -10.62 15.06
C TRP A 156 11.34 -9.53 14.77
N PHE A 157 12.23 -9.23 15.71
CA PHE A 157 13.21 -8.16 15.57
C PHE A 157 14.32 -8.50 14.57
N GLU A 158 14.78 -9.76 14.55
CA GLU A 158 15.72 -10.23 13.53
C GLU A 158 15.10 -10.14 12.14
N MET A 159 13.82 -10.53 11.99
CA MET A 159 13.10 -10.36 10.73
C MET A 159 13.05 -8.90 10.30
N CYS A 160 12.66 -7.97 11.19
CA CYS A 160 12.66 -6.55 10.90
C CYS A 160 14.04 -6.09 10.39
N LYS A 161 15.12 -6.47 11.08
CA LYS A 161 16.49 -6.12 10.71
C LYS A 161 16.90 -6.69 9.35
N GLU A 162 16.60 -7.96 9.09
CA GLU A 162 16.84 -8.64 7.81
C GLU A 162 16.06 -7.98 6.66
N LYS A 163 14.89 -7.39 6.94
CA LYS A 163 14.03 -6.71 5.98
C LYS A 163 14.29 -5.20 5.85
N GLY A 164 15.32 -4.67 6.51
CA GLY A 164 15.77 -3.28 6.37
C GLY A 164 15.13 -2.29 7.35
N LEU A 165 14.28 -2.78 8.26
CA LEU A 165 13.71 -2.00 9.36
C LEU A 165 14.74 -1.89 10.49
N ASN A 166 14.69 -0.78 11.23
CA ASN A 166 15.57 -0.51 12.36
C ASN A 166 14.83 -0.14 13.65
N PHE A 167 13.50 -0.01 13.62
CA PHE A 167 12.71 0.22 14.83
C PHE A 167 11.38 -0.53 14.86
N VAL A 168 10.85 -0.72 16.07
CA VAL A 168 9.52 -1.27 16.32
C VAL A 168 8.80 -0.43 17.37
N ARG A 169 7.51 -0.18 17.13
CA ARG A 169 6.59 0.37 18.13
C ARG A 169 5.86 -0.77 18.84
N LEU A 170 6.00 -0.83 20.16
CA LEU A 170 5.31 -1.82 21.01
C LEU A 170 3.89 -1.35 21.31
N HIS A 171 3.03 -1.43 20.30
CA HIS A 171 1.69 -0.88 20.30
C HIS A 171 0.68 -1.83 20.95
N ALA A 172 -0.35 -1.45 21.72
CA ALA A 172 -0.60 -0.16 22.37
C ALA A 172 -0.62 -0.39 23.90
N GLU A 173 0.32 -1.19 24.40
CA GLU A 173 0.43 -1.57 25.81
C GLU A 173 1.86 -2.00 26.16
N PRO A 174 2.24 -2.02 27.45
CA PRO A 174 3.56 -2.47 27.85
C PRO A 174 3.74 -3.96 27.57
N HIS A 175 4.72 -4.30 26.74
CA HIS A 175 5.11 -5.69 26.52
C HIS A 175 5.84 -6.25 27.75
N PRO A 176 5.96 -7.59 27.86
CA PRO A 176 6.85 -8.22 28.83
C PRO A 176 8.30 -7.75 28.66
N GLU A 177 9.02 -7.56 29.77
CA GLU A 177 10.39 -6.99 29.81
C GLU A 177 11.39 -7.71 28.89
N TYR A 178 11.25 -9.03 28.72
CA TYR A 178 12.13 -9.79 27.81
C TYR A 178 12.00 -9.40 26.32
N TYR A 179 10.94 -8.68 25.91
CA TYR A 179 10.91 -8.06 24.58
C TYR A 179 11.96 -6.94 24.49
N LEU A 180 12.10 -6.14 25.54
CA LEU A 180 13.10 -5.08 25.58
C LEU A 180 14.52 -5.66 25.67
N GLU A 181 14.71 -6.74 26.44
CA GLU A 181 15.98 -7.49 26.43
C GLU A 181 16.32 -8.03 25.04
N ALA A 182 15.35 -8.65 24.35
CA ALA A 182 15.55 -9.13 22.99
C ALA A 182 15.89 -7.98 22.03
N ALA A 183 15.25 -6.81 22.20
CA ALA A 183 15.54 -5.63 21.40
C ALA A 183 16.96 -5.08 21.65
N ASP A 184 17.38 -5.06 22.92
CA ASP A 184 18.73 -4.68 23.33
C ASP A 184 19.80 -5.60 22.73
N GLU A 185 19.54 -6.92 22.73
CA GLU A 185 20.43 -7.97 22.22
C GLU A 185 20.50 -7.97 20.68
N VAL A 186 19.36 -7.92 20.00
CA VAL A 186 19.27 -7.94 18.53
C VAL A 186 19.75 -6.61 17.92
N GLY A 187 19.58 -5.51 18.65
CA GLY A 187 19.83 -4.16 18.15
C GLY A 187 18.70 -3.67 17.26
N ILE A 188 17.51 -3.52 17.85
CA ILE A 188 16.38 -2.82 17.23
C ILE A 188 15.99 -1.64 18.13
N LEU A 189 15.61 -0.51 17.54
CA LEU A 189 15.15 0.66 18.29
C LEU A 189 13.69 0.48 18.69
N ILE A 190 13.32 0.88 19.90
CA ILE A 190 11.97 0.69 20.43
C ILE A 190 11.29 2.02 20.72
N ILE A 191 10.04 2.14 20.30
CA ILE A 191 9.08 3.06 20.89
C ILE A 191 8.27 2.27 21.91
N ASP A 192 8.46 2.58 23.18
CA ASP A 192 7.74 1.91 24.28
C ASP A 192 6.51 2.74 24.67
N GLU A 193 5.37 2.08 24.81
CA GLU A 193 4.05 2.73 24.83
C GLU A 193 3.24 2.36 26.07
N THR A 194 2.51 3.34 26.60
CA THR A 194 1.58 3.09 27.70
C THR A 194 0.36 2.29 27.25
N ALA A 195 -0.43 1.77 28.20
CA ALA A 195 -1.72 1.16 27.92
C ALA A 195 -2.87 2.19 27.84
N ILE A 196 -2.55 3.48 27.63
CA ILE A 196 -3.55 4.54 27.54
C ILE A 196 -4.01 4.65 26.08
N TYR A 197 -5.07 3.93 25.73
CA TYR A 197 -5.50 3.69 24.35
C TYR A 197 -6.98 4.03 24.10
N GLY A 198 -7.24 4.85 23.09
CA GLY A 198 -8.49 5.61 22.90
C GLY A 198 -9.50 5.17 21.84
N SER A 199 -9.29 4.12 21.06
CA SER A 199 -10.12 3.85 19.86
C SER A 199 -11.57 3.39 20.16
N GLY A 200 -11.84 2.91 21.38
CA GLY A 200 -13.12 2.26 21.71
C GLY A 200 -14.29 3.17 22.11
N LYS A 201 -14.10 4.51 22.17
CA LYS A 201 -15.05 5.55 22.65
C LYS A 201 -15.64 5.38 24.07
N ASN A 202 -15.66 4.18 24.64
CA ASN A 202 -16.34 3.81 25.88
C ASN A 202 -15.48 4.01 27.16
N MET A 203 -14.60 5.01 27.17
CA MET A 203 -13.71 5.28 28.31
C MET A 203 -14.17 6.49 29.12
N ALA A 204 -14.02 6.41 30.44
CA ALA A 204 -14.26 7.53 31.34
C ALA A 204 -13.02 8.44 31.44
N ALA A 205 -12.54 8.96 30.30
CA ALA A 205 -11.22 9.60 30.22
C ALA A 205 -11.11 10.88 31.06
N GLY A 206 -12.22 11.55 31.37
CA GLY A 206 -12.27 12.71 32.26
C GLY A 206 -12.45 12.38 33.75
N HIS A 207 -12.66 11.11 34.12
CA HIS A 207 -12.92 10.76 35.51
C HIS A 207 -11.65 10.86 36.38
N PRO A 208 -11.66 11.50 37.56
CA PRO A 208 -10.46 11.71 38.37
C PRO A 208 -9.68 10.43 38.69
N VAL A 209 -10.38 9.34 39.03
CA VAL A 209 -9.76 8.02 39.28
C VAL A 209 -9.07 7.45 38.03
N TYR A 210 -9.62 7.69 36.84
CA TYR A 210 -8.99 7.23 35.59
C TYR A 210 -7.69 8.00 35.35
N ILE A 211 -7.72 9.32 35.51
CA ILE A 211 -6.54 10.19 35.40
C ILE A 211 -5.45 9.79 36.39
N GLU A 212 -5.80 9.58 37.66
CA GLU A 212 -4.85 9.14 38.68
C GLU A 212 -4.20 7.81 38.31
N ARG A 213 -5.00 6.85 37.81
CA ARG A 213 -4.49 5.56 37.32
C ARG A 213 -3.56 5.72 36.12
N CYS A 214 -3.87 6.62 35.18
CA CYS A 214 -3.00 6.93 34.04
C CYS A 214 -1.66 7.50 34.50
N LYS A 215 -1.66 8.48 35.43
CA LYS A 215 -0.44 9.05 35.99
C LYS A 215 0.43 7.99 36.66
N ASN A 216 -0.18 7.14 37.50
CA ASN A 216 0.52 6.04 38.15
C ASN A 216 1.04 4.99 37.15
N HIS A 217 0.29 4.73 36.08
CA HIS A 217 0.70 3.82 35.00
C HIS A 217 1.95 4.32 34.28
N VAL A 218 1.97 5.60 33.88
CA VAL A 218 3.13 6.26 33.25
C VAL A 218 4.38 6.14 34.12
N ILE A 219 4.25 6.46 35.41
CA ILE A 219 5.38 6.37 36.37
C ILE A 219 5.92 4.93 36.45
N ARG A 220 5.02 3.94 36.52
CA ARG A 220 5.41 2.52 36.62
C ARG A 220 6.11 2.01 35.36
N LEU A 221 5.62 2.39 34.18
CA LEU A 221 6.23 2.02 32.90
C LEU A 221 7.67 2.53 32.83
N VAL A 222 7.86 3.85 32.96
CA VAL A 222 9.18 4.47 32.82
C VAL A 222 10.16 3.92 33.86
N LYS A 223 9.72 3.74 35.11
CA LYS A 223 10.60 3.16 36.15
C LYS A 223 11.05 1.74 35.83
N ARG A 224 10.16 0.91 35.28
CA ARG A 224 10.48 -0.48 34.88
C ARG A 224 11.53 -0.48 33.77
N ASP A 225 11.32 0.32 32.73
CA ASP A 225 11.97 0.08 31.43
C ASP A 225 13.13 1.04 31.08
N ARG A 226 13.32 2.13 31.83
CA ARG A 226 14.30 3.21 31.50
C ARG A 226 15.76 2.79 31.35
N ASN A 227 16.16 1.61 31.82
CA ASN A 227 17.53 1.10 31.68
C ASN A 227 17.80 0.40 30.33
N HIS A 228 16.77 0.07 29.54
CA HIS A 228 16.93 -0.58 28.24
C HIS A 228 17.50 0.41 27.20
N PRO A 229 18.71 0.18 26.64
CA PRO A 229 19.29 1.06 25.62
C PRO A 229 18.46 1.11 24.33
N SER A 230 17.71 0.06 24.00
CA SER A 230 16.85 -0.03 22.80
C SER A 230 15.74 1.01 22.76
N ILE A 231 15.18 1.40 23.90
CA ILE A 231 14.08 2.37 23.94
C ILE A 231 14.60 3.74 23.50
N ILE A 232 14.13 4.26 22.39
CA ILE A 232 14.51 5.58 21.89
C ILE A 232 13.48 6.66 22.17
N MET A 233 12.21 6.29 22.36
CA MET A 233 11.10 7.22 22.54
C MET A 233 10.06 6.65 23.49
N TRP A 234 9.43 7.52 24.27
CA TRP A 234 8.26 7.18 25.08
C TRP A 234 6.99 7.62 24.38
N SER A 235 6.08 6.69 24.10
CA SER A 235 4.73 7.02 23.65
C SER A 235 3.78 7.10 24.84
N LEU A 236 3.27 8.31 25.09
CA LEU A 236 2.45 8.56 26.27
C LEU A 236 1.05 7.95 26.17
N GLN A 237 0.46 7.93 24.98
CA GLN A 237 -0.92 7.51 24.75
C GLN A 237 -1.14 7.25 23.26
N ASN A 238 -2.22 6.56 22.93
CA ASN A 238 -2.68 6.36 21.57
C ASN A 238 -4.17 6.75 21.40
N GLU A 239 -4.47 7.53 20.36
CA GLU A 239 -5.84 7.85 19.90
C GLU A 239 -6.82 8.42 20.96
N MET A 240 -6.34 9.07 22.01
CA MET A 240 -7.20 9.68 23.04
C MET A 240 -8.03 10.88 22.56
N ARG A 241 -7.98 11.21 21.26
CA ARG A 241 -8.83 12.22 20.62
C ARG A 241 -10.28 11.78 20.47
N TRP A 242 -10.53 10.48 20.35
CA TRP A 242 -11.83 9.92 19.97
C TRP A 242 -12.72 9.52 21.16
N VAL A 243 -12.27 9.76 22.39
CA VAL A 243 -12.93 9.31 23.62
C VAL A 243 -13.85 10.37 24.24
N ASP A 244 -14.84 9.92 25.00
CA ASP A 244 -15.59 10.79 25.90
C ASP A 244 -14.70 11.29 27.05
N GLY A 245 -14.77 12.58 27.38
CA GLY A 245 -13.91 13.20 28.40
C GLY A 245 -12.51 13.60 27.92
N ARG A 246 -12.26 13.58 26.61
CA ARG A 246 -10.96 13.96 26.00
C ARG A 246 -10.44 15.34 26.44
N ASP A 247 -11.32 16.31 26.65
CA ASP A 247 -10.91 17.69 26.98
C ASP A 247 -10.33 17.77 28.39
N ASP A 248 -10.79 16.92 29.30
CA ASP A 248 -10.23 16.81 30.64
C ASP A 248 -8.95 16.01 30.65
N PHE A 249 -8.89 14.89 29.90
CA PHE A 249 -7.68 14.11 29.71
C PHE A 249 -6.55 14.95 29.10
N LYS A 250 -6.84 15.70 28.04
CA LYS A 250 -5.88 16.56 27.33
C LYS A 250 -5.17 17.55 28.27
N LYS A 251 -5.85 18.08 29.28
CA LYS A 251 -5.27 19.01 30.27
C LYS A 251 -4.19 18.34 31.14
N GLN A 252 -4.24 17.01 31.28
CA GLN A 252 -3.32 16.23 32.13
C GLN A 252 -2.06 15.77 31.38
N ILE A 253 -2.06 15.83 30.04
CA ILE A 253 -0.93 15.37 29.23
C ILE A 253 0.39 16.06 29.58
N PRO A 254 0.47 17.41 29.69
CA PRO A 254 1.73 18.08 30.04
C PRO A 254 2.32 17.63 31.39
N GLU A 255 1.47 17.36 32.39
CA GLU A 255 1.91 16.87 33.69
C GLU A 255 2.45 15.44 33.62
N MET A 256 1.82 14.57 32.82
CA MET A 256 2.32 13.21 32.60
C MET A 256 3.63 13.22 31.81
N MET A 257 3.77 14.09 30.79
CA MET A 257 5.04 14.27 30.08
C MET A 257 6.15 14.75 31.01
N GLU A 258 5.84 15.70 31.90
CA GLU A 258 6.81 16.17 32.89
C GLU A 258 7.22 15.06 33.87
N SER A 259 6.27 14.19 34.25
CA SER A 259 6.57 13.00 35.06
C SER A 259 7.57 12.08 34.34
N ILE A 260 7.41 11.87 33.03
CA ILE A 260 8.38 11.13 32.21
C ILE A 260 9.74 11.84 32.24
N ARG A 261 9.81 13.15 31.97
CA ARG A 261 11.08 13.90 31.95
C ARG A 261 11.84 13.85 33.27
N LEU A 262 11.13 13.89 34.40
CA LEU A 262 11.72 13.79 35.73
C LEU A 262 12.27 12.38 36.01
N LEU A 263 11.59 11.34 35.53
CA LEU A 263 12.01 9.95 35.71
C LEU A 263 13.08 9.51 34.70
N ASP A 264 13.04 10.08 33.50
CA ASP A 264 13.92 9.83 32.36
C ASP A 264 13.91 11.01 31.37
N GLY A 265 14.86 11.92 31.55
CA GLY A 265 15.13 13.01 30.60
C GLY A 265 16.18 12.64 29.53
N SER A 266 16.33 11.37 29.16
CA SER A 266 17.29 10.92 28.14
C SER A 266 16.66 10.55 26.80
N ARG A 267 15.32 10.56 26.71
CA ARG A 267 14.55 10.14 25.54
C ARG A 267 13.42 11.16 25.28
N PRO A 268 13.13 11.50 24.01
CA PRO A 268 11.99 12.33 23.68
C PRO A 268 10.65 11.60 23.88
N ILE A 269 9.58 12.39 23.95
CA ILE A 269 8.21 11.91 24.23
C ILE A 269 7.30 12.22 23.04
N ILE A 270 6.48 11.24 22.66
CA ILE A 270 5.48 11.36 21.59
C ILE A 270 4.06 11.20 22.15
N VAL A 271 3.10 11.73 21.39
CA VAL A 271 1.66 11.71 21.71
C VAL A 271 0.95 11.29 20.42
N GLU A 272 0.69 9.99 20.27
CA GLU A 272 0.26 9.36 19.02
C GLU A 272 -1.25 9.47 18.72
N GLY A 273 -1.59 9.49 17.42
CA GLY A 273 -2.97 9.47 16.93
C GLY A 273 -3.15 10.18 15.59
N ASP A 274 -4.34 10.09 15.00
CA ASP A 274 -4.67 10.64 13.66
C ASP A 274 -4.39 12.14 13.45
N ASN A 275 -4.22 12.91 14.52
CA ASN A 275 -4.03 14.35 14.50
C ASN A 275 -3.52 14.85 15.86
N ARG A 276 -3.05 16.11 15.94
CA ARG A 276 -2.56 16.70 17.20
C ARG A 276 -3.65 16.79 18.28
N LEU A 277 -3.43 16.11 19.41
CA LEU A 277 -4.26 16.27 20.60
C LEU A 277 -3.89 17.53 21.42
N ILE A 278 -2.60 17.83 21.57
CA ILE A 278 -2.05 19.01 22.26
C ILE A 278 -1.39 19.98 21.28
N SER A 279 -1.03 21.19 21.74
CA SER A 279 -0.37 22.17 20.89
C SER A 279 1.02 21.70 20.48
N LYS A 280 1.44 22.02 19.24
CA LYS A 280 2.78 21.74 18.74
C LYS A 280 3.84 22.12 19.77
N ARG A 281 3.78 23.34 20.31
CA ARG A 281 4.79 23.88 21.22
C ARG A 281 5.09 22.96 22.43
N ASP A 282 4.13 22.12 22.83
CA ASP A 282 4.21 21.26 23.99
C ASP A 282 4.77 19.84 23.67
N THR A 283 4.96 19.50 22.39
CA THR A 283 5.58 18.23 21.94
C THR A 283 7.07 18.40 21.62
N GLU A 284 7.82 17.32 21.50
CA GLU A 284 9.23 17.33 21.05
C GLU A 284 9.37 16.82 19.62
N ILE A 285 8.39 16.02 19.18
CA ILE A 285 8.29 15.35 17.89
C ILE A 285 6.85 15.53 17.39
N GLU A 286 6.68 15.59 16.08
CA GLU A 286 5.39 15.44 15.43
C GLU A 286 5.12 13.98 15.16
N SER A 287 3.97 13.48 15.59
CA SER A 287 3.67 12.05 15.52
C SER A 287 2.20 11.87 15.20
N TYR A 288 1.92 11.15 14.11
CA TYR A 288 0.59 11.01 13.53
C TYR A 288 0.30 9.59 13.05
N HIS A 289 -0.99 9.27 12.95
CA HIS A 289 -1.47 8.13 12.18
C HIS A 289 -1.93 8.59 10.81
N TYR A 290 -1.35 7.99 9.76
CA TYR A 290 -1.67 8.26 8.36
C TYR A 290 -1.46 9.73 7.96
N ASN A 291 -1.44 10.05 6.66
CA ASN A 291 -1.41 11.45 6.21
C ASN A 291 -2.83 12.07 6.17
N ILE A 292 -3.62 11.86 7.23
CA ILE A 292 -4.97 12.43 7.34
C ILE A 292 -4.86 13.96 7.32
N ASP A 293 -5.82 14.62 6.65
CA ASP A 293 -5.87 16.08 6.48
C ASP A 293 -4.61 16.70 5.81
N GLY A 294 -3.77 15.89 5.16
CA GLY A 294 -2.55 16.35 4.51
C GLY A 294 -1.46 16.84 5.48
N THR A 295 -1.37 16.23 6.67
CA THR A 295 -0.36 16.55 7.72
C THR A 295 1.07 16.65 7.22
N LEU A 296 1.47 15.84 6.23
CA LEU A 296 2.79 15.85 5.61
C LEU A 296 3.10 17.20 4.96
N SER A 297 2.14 17.74 4.21
CA SER A 297 2.29 19.05 3.55
C SER A 297 2.31 20.23 4.52
N GLN A 298 1.80 20.02 5.73
CA GLN A 298 1.76 21.02 6.81
C GLN A 298 3.01 21.00 7.70
N TRP A 299 3.87 19.98 7.55
CA TRP A 299 5.07 19.83 8.36
C TRP A 299 6.13 20.87 8.01
N ASP A 300 6.48 21.72 8.97
CA ASP A 300 7.40 22.84 8.81
C ASP A 300 8.88 22.48 9.06
N LYS A 301 9.17 21.20 9.33
CA LYS A 301 10.52 20.67 9.56
C LYS A 301 11.29 21.30 10.72
N GLU A 302 10.61 21.94 11.67
CA GLU A 302 11.25 22.42 12.91
C GLU A 302 11.57 21.29 13.89
N ARG A 303 10.88 20.16 13.76
CA ARG A 303 10.95 18.98 14.64
C ARG A 303 10.80 17.71 13.83
N PRO A 304 11.28 16.54 14.31
CA PRO A 304 11.13 15.30 13.57
C PRO A 304 9.65 14.96 13.39
N LEU A 305 9.33 14.33 12.26
CA LEU A 305 7.99 13.79 11.97
C LEU A 305 8.05 12.27 11.92
N VAL A 306 7.17 11.62 12.68
CA VAL A 306 7.00 10.17 12.71
C VAL A 306 5.56 9.82 12.35
N TYR A 307 5.37 8.93 11.39
CA TYR A 307 4.08 8.25 11.20
C TYR A 307 4.11 6.93 11.96
N GLY A 308 3.47 6.91 13.13
CA GLY A 308 3.44 5.77 14.04
C GLY A 308 2.56 4.62 13.55
N GLU A 309 1.61 4.93 12.66
CA GLU A 309 0.75 3.99 11.94
C GLU A 309 0.51 4.50 10.52
N HIS A 310 0.67 3.61 9.55
CA HIS A 310 0.24 3.82 8.18
C HIS A 310 -0.12 2.48 7.52
N GLY A 311 -0.85 2.57 6.40
CA GLY A 311 -1.19 1.42 5.57
C GLY A 311 -2.60 0.89 5.80
N GLY A 312 -3.27 0.54 4.70
CA GLY A 312 -4.65 0.04 4.70
C GLY A 312 -4.78 -1.48 4.85
N TRP A 313 -3.85 -2.13 5.54
CA TRP A 313 -3.70 -3.59 5.51
C TRP A 313 -4.89 -4.35 6.13
N TRP A 314 -5.60 -3.74 7.08
CA TRP A 314 -6.83 -4.31 7.63
C TRP A 314 -7.96 -4.39 6.59
N TYR A 315 -7.90 -3.57 5.54
CA TYR A 315 -8.94 -3.42 4.52
C TYR A 315 -8.58 -4.11 3.20
N ILE A 316 -7.71 -5.13 3.23
CA ILE A 316 -7.37 -5.94 2.05
C ILE A 316 -8.63 -6.60 1.49
N CYS A 317 -9.11 -6.04 0.40
CA CYS A 317 -10.14 -6.62 -0.44
C CYS A 317 -9.96 -6.18 -1.90
N PRO A 318 -10.49 -6.94 -2.86
CA PRO A 318 -10.39 -6.61 -4.27
C PRO A 318 -11.00 -5.23 -4.61
N GLN A 319 -12.05 -4.81 -3.89
CA GLN A 319 -12.71 -3.52 -4.09
C GLN A 319 -11.78 -2.33 -3.88
N ASN A 320 -10.84 -2.42 -2.94
CA ASN A 320 -9.91 -1.34 -2.61
C ASN A 320 -8.63 -1.38 -3.43
N PHE A 321 -8.20 -2.59 -3.84
CA PHE A 321 -6.85 -2.80 -4.37
C PHE A 321 -6.77 -3.24 -5.84
N SER A 322 -7.91 -3.44 -6.50
CA SER A 322 -7.98 -3.70 -7.95
C SER A 322 -7.48 -2.54 -8.80
N ALA A 323 -7.57 -1.29 -8.32
CA ALA A 323 -6.97 -0.16 -9.03
C ALA A 323 -5.43 -0.24 -9.15
N TYR A 324 -4.77 -1.02 -8.28
CA TYR A 324 -3.31 -1.17 -8.26
C TYR A 324 -2.83 -2.48 -8.86
N SER A 325 -3.60 -3.56 -8.67
CA SER A 325 -3.22 -4.93 -9.06
C SER A 325 -4.11 -5.54 -10.14
N GLY A 326 -5.04 -4.74 -10.66
CA GLY A 326 -6.00 -5.12 -11.67
C GLY A 326 -7.00 -6.19 -11.23
N LEU A 327 -7.59 -6.88 -12.21
CA LEU A 327 -8.58 -7.93 -11.97
C LEU A 327 -7.99 -9.14 -11.22
N SER A 328 -6.66 -9.28 -11.22
CA SER A 328 -5.98 -10.32 -10.45
C SER A 328 -6.26 -10.23 -8.95
N ALA A 329 -6.61 -9.04 -8.43
CA ALA A 329 -7.00 -8.81 -7.05
C ALA A 329 -8.16 -9.71 -6.61
N TYR A 330 -9.08 -10.05 -7.53
CA TYR A 330 -10.25 -10.89 -7.26
C TYR A 330 -9.94 -12.39 -7.22
N LEU A 331 -8.73 -12.81 -7.64
CA LEU A 331 -8.37 -14.23 -7.71
C LEU A 331 -7.98 -14.81 -6.34
N SER A 332 -7.35 -14.01 -5.47
CA SER A 332 -6.89 -14.47 -4.16
C SER A 332 -6.55 -13.32 -3.23
N TRP A 333 -6.51 -13.60 -1.93
CA TRP A 333 -5.99 -12.67 -0.92
C TRP A 333 -4.56 -12.23 -1.25
N GLU A 334 -3.68 -13.15 -1.67
CA GLU A 334 -2.29 -12.83 -2.03
C GLU A 334 -2.21 -11.79 -3.15
N ASN A 335 -3.02 -11.93 -4.22
CA ASN A 335 -3.03 -10.92 -5.28
C ASN A 335 -3.60 -9.57 -4.81
N SER A 336 -4.65 -9.56 -3.98
CA SER A 336 -5.15 -8.31 -3.39
C SER A 336 -4.12 -7.64 -2.49
N SER A 337 -3.33 -8.41 -1.73
CA SER A 337 -2.25 -7.92 -0.87
C SER A 337 -1.10 -7.32 -1.67
N LYS A 338 -0.85 -7.74 -2.93
CA LYS A 338 0.10 -7.05 -3.82
C LYS A 338 -0.34 -5.63 -4.12
N GLY A 339 -1.64 -5.42 -4.39
CA GLY A 339 -2.18 -4.07 -4.60
C GLY A 339 -2.04 -3.18 -3.37
N ALA A 340 -2.28 -3.74 -2.17
CA ALA A 340 -2.02 -3.03 -0.91
C ALA A 340 -0.54 -2.68 -0.72
N ALA A 341 0.37 -3.60 -1.03
CA ALA A 341 1.81 -3.36 -0.98
C ALA A 341 2.27 -2.28 -1.96
N LEU A 342 1.70 -2.22 -3.16
CA LEU A 342 2.00 -1.18 -4.14
C LEU A 342 1.56 0.20 -3.67
N LYS A 343 0.34 0.31 -3.10
CA LYS A 343 -0.14 1.58 -2.48
C LYS A 343 0.81 2.01 -1.35
N GLU A 344 1.12 1.09 -0.44
CA GLU A 344 1.99 1.37 0.71
C GLU A 344 3.41 1.76 0.28
N LYS A 345 3.96 1.13 -0.77
CA LYS A 345 5.26 1.50 -1.36
C LYS A 345 5.27 2.96 -1.82
N LEU A 346 4.22 3.43 -2.50
CA LEU A 346 4.14 4.83 -2.94
C LEU A 346 4.19 5.79 -1.75
N TYR A 347 3.45 5.49 -0.68
CA TYR A 347 3.48 6.30 0.54
C TYR A 347 4.87 6.35 1.18
N VAL A 348 5.52 5.20 1.34
CA VAL A 348 6.87 5.11 1.92
C VAL A 348 7.86 5.91 1.06
N GLU A 349 7.81 5.79 -0.25
CA GLU A 349 8.67 6.53 -1.18
C GLU A 349 8.42 8.05 -1.09
N VAL A 350 7.16 8.50 -0.99
CA VAL A 350 6.80 9.92 -0.80
C VAL A 350 7.31 10.44 0.55
N CYS A 351 7.13 9.69 1.64
CA CYS A 351 7.62 10.09 2.95
C CYS A 351 9.15 10.18 2.99
N ARG A 352 9.84 9.19 2.42
CA ARG A 352 11.32 9.21 2.28
C ARG A 352 11.78 10.38 1.43
N ARG A 353 11.06 10.73 0.35
CA ARG A 353 11.41 11.86 -0.52
C ARG A 353 11.27 13.20 0.20
N ASN A 354 10.27 13.31 1.07
CA ASN A 354 10.05 14.47 1.94
C ASN A 354 10.94 14.49 3.19
N GLU A 355 11.78 13.47 3.37
CA GLU A 355 12.68 13.28 4.53
C GLU A 355 11.93 13.13 5.87
N VAL A 356 10.76 12.49 5.86
CA VAL A 356 10.07 12.09 7.10
C VAL A 356 11.02 11.28 7.98
N SER A 357 11.09 11.65 9.26
CA SER A 357 12.08 11.16 10.20
C SER A 357 11.81 9.72 10.67
N GLY A 358 10.55 9.29 10.66
CA GLY A 358 10.16 7.91 10.97
C GLY A 358 8.86 7.46 10.31
N ILE A 359 8.81 6.22 9.83
CA ILE A 359 7.62 5.66 9.16
C ILE A 359 7.41 4.21 9.60
N THR A 360 6.18 3.90 10.00
CA THR A 360 5.77 2.56 10.44
C THR A 360 4.59 2.04 9.62
N SER A 361 4.74 0.88 8.98
CA SER A 361 3.58 0.16 8.42
C SER A 361 2.86 -0.60 9.54
N PHE A 362 1.55 -0.40 9.64
CA PHE A 362 0.64 -1.10 10.55
C PHE A 362 -0.08 -2.22 9.76
N ASN A 363 0.40 -3.46 9.72
CA ASN A 363 1.39 -4.12 10.59
C ASN A 363 2.31 -5.02 9.74
N PHE A 364 3.58 -4.67 9.63
CA PHE A 364 4.56 -5.27 8.73
C PHE A 364 4.70 -6.79 8.97
N ALA A 365 5.02 -7.22 10.19
CA ALA A 365 5.20 -8.65 10.51
C ALA A 365 3.90 -9.47 10.44
N HIS A 366 2.74 -8.82 10.59
CA HIS A 366 1.46 -9.52 10.55
C HIS A 366 0.96 -9.75 9.12
N TYR A 367 1.00 -8.72 8.27
CA TYR A 367 0.38 -8.79 6.95
C TYR A 367 1.32 -9.19 5.82
N LEU A 368 2.64 -9.08 5.99
CA LEU A 368 3.60 -9.43 4.94
C LEU A 368 4.13 -10.88 5.09
N MET A 369 3.56 -11.63 6.03
CA MET A 369 3.90 -13.02 6.31
C MET A 369 2.71 -13.95 6.03
N LYS A 370 3.02 -15.23 5.79
CA LYS A 370 2.02 -16.30 5.78
C LYS A 370 1.76 -16.76 7.20
N SER A 371 0.50 -17.06 7.49
CA SER A 371 0.11 -17.58 8.81
C SER A 371 0.49 -19.05 8.98
N MET A 372 0.84 -19.41 10.20
CA MET A 372 1.24 -20.74 10.64
C MET A 372 0.73 -20.99 12.08
N PRO A 373 0.71 -22.25 12.55
CA PRO A 373 0.86 -23.49 11.78
C PRO A 373 -0.31 -23.77 10.83
N SER A 374 -0.18 -24.71 9.90
CA SER A 374 -1.26 -25.12 8.99
C SER A 374 -2.32 -26.02 9.65
N GLY A 375 -2.00 -26.58 10.82
CA GLY A 375 -2.89 -27.38 11.66
C GLY A 375 -2.71 -27.06 13.14
N ASP A 376 -3.65 -27.46 13.99
CA ASP A 376 -3.52 -27.30 15.44
C ASP A 376 -2.35 -28.15 15.96
N ILE A 377 -1.50 -27.58 16.81
CA ILE A 377 -0.38 -28.25 17.46
C ILE A 377 -0.65 -28.36 18.95
N SER A 378 -0.75 -29.60 19.44
CA SER A 378 -0.89 -29.89 20.87
C SER A 378 0.47 -29.91 21.55
N LEU A 379 0.60 -29.20 22.67
CA LEU A 379 1.82 -29.13 23.47
C LEU A 379 1.61 -29.84 24.81
N THR A 380 2.64 -30.56 25.26
CA THR A 380 2.67 -31.22 26.57
C THR A 380 3.82 -30.67 27.39
N TRP A 381 3.54 -30.33 28.65
CA TRP A 381 4.51 -29.73 29.56
C TRP A 381 4.81 -30.72 30.68
N SER A 382 6.08 -31.14 30.79
CA SER A 382 6.53 -32.04 31.86
C SER A 382 6.69 -31.33 33.20
N ASP A 383 6.91 -30.02 33.18
CA ASP A 383 7.10 -29.17 34.34
C ASP A 383 6.35 -27.84 34.14
N LEU A 384 5.39 -27.58 35.03
CA LEU A 384 4.57 -26.36 35.00
C LEU A 384 5.18 -25.22 35.81
N ASP A 385 6.22 -25.49 36.59
CA ASP A 385 6.90 -24.52 37.45
C ASP A 385 8.04 -23.80 36.70
N LEU A 386 8.40 -24.26 35.49
CA LEU A 386 9.35 -23.55 34.64
C LEU A 386 8.79 -22.19 34.18
N PRO A 387 9.63 -21.12 34.13
CA PRO A 387 9.25 -19.81 33.59
C PRO A 387 8.61 -19.86 32.19
N GLY A 388 7.78 -18.88 31.88
CA GLY A 388 7.12 -18.68 30.59
C GLY A 388 5.73 -19.32 30.47
N CYS A 389 4.93 -18.81 29.53
CA CYS A 389 3.58 -19.30 29.28
C CYS A 389 3.57 -20.77 28.79
N LYS A 390 2.59 -21.55 29.25
CA LYS A 390 2.42 -22.99 28.96
C LYS A 390 1.14 -23.26 28.16
N PRO A 391 1.01 -22.78 26.90
CA PRO A 391 -0.17 -23.03 26.09
C PRO A 391 -0.34 -24.53 25.83
N LYS A 392 -1.58 -25.03 25.90
CA LYS A 392 -1.88 -26.45 25.60
C LYS A 392 -1.99 -26.73 24.11
N VAL A 393 -2.41 -25.74 23.34
CA VAL A 393 -2.62 -25.84 21.89
C VAL A 393 -2.17 -24.53 21.24
N ILE A 394 -1.41 -24.64 20.16
CA ILE A 394 -1.25 -23.56 19.18
C ILE A 394 -2.23 -23.84 18.05
N ARG A 395 -3.16 -22.92 17.81
CA ARG A 395 -4.20 -23.11 16.79
C ARG A 395 -3.60 -22.92 15.39
N LYS A 396 -4.20 -23.57 14.39
CA LYS A 396 -3.86 -23.28 12.98
C LYS A 396 -4.02 -21.79 12.68
N HIS A 397 -3.11 -21.24 11.90
CA HIS A 397 -3.06 -19.85 11.42
C HIS A 397 -3.01 -18.78 12.52
N SER A 398 -2.58 -19.12 13.74
CA SER A 398 -2.58 -18.17 14.87
C SER A 398 -1.31 -17.33 15.00
N LEU A 399 -0.25 -17.62 14.25
CA LEU A 399 1.05 -16.94 14.31
C LEU A 399 1.56 -16.60 12.91
N THR A 400 2.31 -15.51 12.79
CA THR A 400 3.08 -15.17 11.59
C THR A 400 4.59 -15.22 11.84
N ILE A 401 4.98 -15.15 13.11
CA ILE A 401 6.35 -15.31 13.62
C ILE A 401 6.39 -16.51 14.55
N ASN A 402 7.47 -17.29 14.47
CA ASN A 402 7.65 -18.49 15.28
C ASN A 402 7.97 -18.11 16.72
N ASN A 403 7.20 -18.65 17.65
CA ASN A 403 7.35 -18.43 19.08
C ASN A 403 8.31 -19.40 19.77
N GLY A 404 9.08 -20.18 19.00
CA GLY A 404 10.00 -21.19 19.52
C GLY A 404 9.36 -22.55 19.83
N TYR A 405 8.03 -22.65 19.83
CA TYR A 405 7.32 -23.91 20.04
C TYR A 405 7.00 -24.64 18.73
N LEU A 406 7.01 -23.94 17.60
CA LEU A 406 6.77 -24.53 16.27
C LEU A 406 8.06 -25.12 15.69
N LYS A 407 8.51 -26.26 16.23
CA LYS A 407 9.82 -26.86 15.89
C LYS A 407 10.01 -27.17 14.40
N ASP A 408 8.94 -27.55 13.71
CA ASP A 408 8.98 -27.94 12.29
C ASP A 408 8.67 -26.77 11.33
N TYR A 409 8.51 -25.55 11.86
CA TYR A 409 8.25 -24.34 11.08
C TYR A 409 9.47 -23.42 11.09
N PRO A 410 9.71 -22.64 10.03
CA PRO A 410 10.78 -21.64 10.02
C PRO A 410 10.47 -20.50 11.01
N LYS A 411 11.44 -19.59 11.19
CA LYS A 411 11.25 -18.37 12.01
C LYS A 411 10.06 -17.53 11.53
N TYR A 412 9.89 -17.42 10.23
CA TYR A 412 8.78 -16.74 9.56
C TYR A 412 8.70 -17.21 8.09
N LEU A 413 7.58 -16.92 7.41
CA LEU A 413 7.36 -17.22 5.99
C LEU A 413 6.85 -15.97 5.28
N PRO A 414 7.65 -15.30 4.42
CA PRO A 414 7.17 -14.12 3.72
C PRO A 414 6.07 -14.46 2.69
N ASN A 415 5.17 -13.51 2.46
CA ASN A 415 4.22 -13.56 1.35
C ASN A 415 4.61 -12.56 0.25
N CYS A 416 3.82 -12.46 -0.82
CA CYS A 416 4.14 -11.62 -1.98
C CYS A 416 4.20 -10.11 -1.71
N ALA A 417 3.61 -9.61 -0.61
CA ALA A 417 3.71 -8.20 -0.23
C ALA A 417 5.11 -7.86 0.34
N MET A 418 5.80 -8.84 0.91
CA MET A 418 7.11 -8.64 1.55
C MET A 418 8.14 -8.08 0.57
N ASP A 419 8.26 -8.68 -0.63
CA ASP A 419 9.30 -8.29 -1.58
C ASP A 419 9.14 -6.83 -2.03
N ILE A 420 7.90 -6.37 -2.20
CA ILE A 420 7.57 -5.00 -2.60
C ILE A 420 7.97 -4.00 -1.50
N LEU A 421 7.61 -4.30 -0.24
CA LEU A 421 7.89 -3.37 0.87
C LEU A 421 9.32 -3.43 1.36
N GLN A 422 9.96 -4.60 1.35
CA GLN A 422 11.38 -4.70 1.70
C GLN A 422 12.24 -3.79 0.82
N GLU A 423 11.90 -3.66 -0.47
CA GLU A 423 12.58 -2.74 -1.38
C GLU A 423 12.40 -1.27 -0.96
N ALA A 424 11.18 -0.86 -0.62
CA ALA A 424 10.86 0.51 -0.19
C ALA A 424 11.54 0.89 1.15
N TYR A 425 11.65 -0.08 2.07
CA TYR A 425 12.25 0.08 3.38
C TYR A 425 13.76 -0.20 3.42
N ARG A 426 14.40 -0.53 2.30
CA ARG A 426 15.84 -0.81 2.28
C ARG A 426 16.65 0.40 2.77
N ALA A 427 17.65 0.15 3.61
CA ALA A 427 18.47 1.21 4.21
C ALA A 427 19.37 1.94 3.19
N VAL A 428 19.91 1.19 2.23
CA VAL A 428 20.73 1.72 1.13
C VAL A 428 20.03 1.37 -0.19
N THR A 429 19.54 2.38 -0.91
CA THR A 429 18.68 2.17 -2.07
C THR A 429 18.71 3.34 -3.07
N ILE A 430 18.22 3.07 -4.28
CA ILE A 430 17.96 4.03 -5.36
C ILE A 430 16.45 4.04 -5.61
N ILE A 431 15.79 5.18 -5.41
CA ILE A 431 14.36 5.34 -5.69
C ILE A 431 14.20 6.29 -6.89
N PRO A 432 13.60 5.84 -8.02
CA PRO A 432 13.24 6.72 -9.13
C PRO A 432 12.30 7.85 -8.68
N VAL A 433 12.52 9.05 -9.19
CA VAL A 433 11.62 10.19 -8.93
C VAL A 433 10.46 10.17 -9.91
N GLU A 434 10.73 9.91 -11.19
CA GLU A 434 9.72 9.84 -12.24
C GLU A 434 9.25 8.41 -12.49
N TYR A 435 7.93 8.22 -12.59
CA TYR A 435 7.32 6.90 -12.71
C TYR A 435 6.87 6.55 -14.13
N ASN A 436 6.86 7.50 -15.06
CA ASN A 436 6.46 7.24 -16.43
C ASN A 436 7.43 6.31 -17.16
N THR A 437 6.85 5.37 -17.91
CA THR A 437 7.57 4.23 -18.48
C THR A 437 7.74 4.29 -20.00
N SER A 438 7.12 5.27 -20.67
CA SER A 438 7.11 5.33 -22.14
C SER A 438 7.42 6.73 -22.68
N PHE A 439 8.17 6.77 -23.79
CA PHE A 439 8.69 8.01 -24.39
C PHE A 439 8.58 7.96 -25.91
N PHE A 440 8.39 9.11 -26.53
CA PHE A 440 8.72 9.25 -27.95
C PHE A 440 10.23 9.35 -28.13
N ASP A 441 10.75 8.73 -29.18
CA ASP A 441 12.18 8.67 -29.49
C ASP A 441 12.84 10.03 -29.82
N ASN A 442 12.03 11.04 -30.13
CA ASN A 442 12.50 12.41 -30.37
C ASN A 442 12.45 13.32 -29.14
N ASN A 443 11.91 12.84 -28.02
CA ASN A 443 11.83 13.61 -26.79
C ASN A 443 13.13 13.46 -25.99
N MET A 444 13.50 14.54 -25.28
CA MET A 444 14.50 14.44 -24.24
C MET A 444 13.95 13.58 -23.09
N ILE A 445 14.72 12.59 -22.65
CA ILE A 445 14.36 11.74 -21.52
C ILE A 445 15.09 12.27 -20.30
N GLU A 446 14.31 12.69 -19.31
CA GLU A 446 14.80 13.18 -18.02
C GLU A 446 14.53 12.13 -16.93
N ARG A 447 15.56 11.79 -16.15
CA ARG A 447 15.45 10.89 -15.00
C ARG A 447 16.19 11.41 -13.81
N SER A 448 15.56 11.30 -12.66
CA SER A 448 16.13 11.64 -11.37
C SER A 448 16.00 10.46 -10.41
N TYR A 449 16.98 10.34 -9.53
CA TYR A 449 17.10 9.23 -8.58
C TYR A 449 17.43 9.76 -7.19
N ASP A 450 16.60 9.41 -6.21
CA ASP A 450 16.88 9.65 -4.81
C ASP A 450 17.71 8.47 -4.26
N ILE A 451 18.95 8.76 -3.88
CA ILE A 451 19.94 7.82 -3.34
C ILE A 451 19.96 7.96 -1.82
N TYR A 452 19.78 6.85 -1.11
CA TYR A 452 19.71 6.84 0.36
C TYR A 452 20.88 6.10 0.98
N ASN A 453 21.41 6.65 2.07
CA ASN A 453 22.30 5.97 2.99
C ASN A 453 21.72 6.07 4.41
N ASP A 454 20.83 5.16 4.80
CA ASP A 454 20.31 5.13 6.16
C ASP A 454 21.10 4.21 7.11
N THR A 455 22.36 3.91 6.77
CA THR A 455 23.31 3.25 7.69
C THR A 455 23.91 4.28 8.64
N MET A 456 24.62 3.83 9.67
CA MET A 456 25.39 4.71 10.57
C MET A 456 26.79 5.04 10.05
N LYS A 457 27.14 4.62 8.82
CA LYS A 457 28.48 4.78 8.26
C LYS A 457 28.52 5.85 7.17
N ARG A 458 29.50 6.74 7.26
CA ARG A 458 29.92 7.61 6.15
C ARG A 458 30.63 6.78 5.09
N THR A 459 30.20 6.85 3.84
CA THR A 459 30.70 5.98 2.76
C THR A 459 31.12 6.77 1.52
N LYS A 460 32.08 6.22 0.76
CA LYS A 460 32.30 6.64 -0.63
C LYS A 460 31.24 5.95 -1.49
N ALA A 461 30.27 6.71 -1.98
CA ALA A 461 29.23 6.21 -2.86
C ALA A 461 29.64 6.35 -4.34
N LYS A 462 29.30 5.34 -5.13
CA LYS A 462 29.39 5.37 -6.60
C LYS A 462 28.08 4.85 -7.16
N VAL A 463 27.46 5.59 -8.07
CA VAL A 463 26.26 5.18 -8.79
C VAL A 463 26.60 5.07 -10.27
N GLU A 464 26.46 3.87 -10.82
CA GLU A 464 26.63 3.59 -12.25
C GLU A 464 25.23 3.49 -12.88
N ILE A 465 24.92 4.34 -13.86
CA ILE A 465 23.61 4.38 -14.53
C ILE A 465 23.82 4.06 -16.00
N CYS A 466 23.19 2.99 -16.49
CA CYS A 466 23.31 2.53 -17.86
C CYS A 466 21.91 2.35 -18.47
N PHE A 467 21.69 2.94 -19.64
CA PHE A 467 20.54 2.66 -20.48
C PHE A 467 21.00 1.97 -21.77
N TYR A 468 20.31 0.92 -22.16
CA TYR A 468 20.61 0.18 -23.38
C TYR A 468 19.32 -0.33 -24.02
N LEU A 469 19.33 -0.50 -25.34
CA LEU A 469 18.26 -1.15 -26.07
C LEU A 469 18.32 -2.67 -25.89
N LEU A 470 17.23 -3.37 -26.19
CA LEU A 470 17.14 -4.84 -26.04
C LEU A 470 18.20 -5.61 -26.86
N ASP A 471 18.72 -5.01 -27.94
CA ASP A 471 19.82 -5.54 -28.77
C ASP A 471 21.22 -5.20 -28.21
N GLU A 472 21.28 -4.79 -26.94
CA GLU A 472 22.47 -4.41 -26.18
C GLU A 472 23.18 -3.15 -26.69
N GLN A 473 22.55 -2.36 -27.58
CA GLN A 473 23.07 -1.05 -27.95
C GLN A 473 22.99 -0.09 -26.76
N GLU A 474 24.14 0.40 -26.28
CA GLU A 474 24.20 1.44 -25.24
C GLU A 474 23.60 2.76 -25.74
N VAL A 475 22.65 3.30 -24.98
CA VAL A 475 21.99 4.59 -25.23
C VAL A 475 22.62 5.69 -24.38
N TYR A 476 22.88 5.38 -23.11
CA TYR A 476 23.45 6.34 -22.15
C TYR A 476 24.21 5.61 -21.05
N ARG A 477 25.32 6.20 -20.61
CA ARG A 477 26.07 5.74 -19.45
C ARG A 477 26.59 6.93 -18.67
N ASP A 478 26.46 6.88 -17.35
CA ASP A 478 27.12 7.80 -16.44
C ASP A 478 27.60 7.08 -15.17
N VAL A 479 28.65 7.62 -14.55
CA VAL A 479 29.22 7.13 -13.30
C VAL A 479 29.45 8.30 -12.37
N ILE A 480 28.72 8.33 -11.27
CA ILE A 480 28.68 9.46 -10.35
C ILE A 480 29.23 9.02 -9.00
N GLU A 481 30.33 9.63 -8.58
CA GLU A 481 30.95 9.38 -7.28
C GLU A 481 30.74 10.57 -6.32
N PHE A 482 30.43 10.27 -5.07
CA PHE A 482 30.29 11.28 -4.01
C PHE A 482 30.55 10.67 -2.64
N ILE A 483 30.77 11.51 -1.62
CA ILE A 483 30.72 11.07 -0.23
C ILE A 483 29.31 11.25 0.27
N GLN A 484 28.76 10.22 0.93
CA GLN A 484 27.42 10.25 1.48
C GLN A 484 27.47 10.10 3.00
N GLU A 485 26.84 11.04 3.69
CA GLU A 485 26.74 11.00 5.15
C GLU A 485 25.58 10.08 5.60
N PRO A 486 25.62 9.54 6.83
CA PRO A 486 24.52 8.80 7.43
C PRO A 486 23.19 9.56 7.42
N GLY A 487 22.11 8.86 7.09
CA GLY A 487 20.75 9.39 6.97
C GLY A 487 20.56 10.41 5.83
N GLU A 488 21.54 10.60 4.94
CA GLU A 488 21.47 11.56 3.84
C GLU A 488 20.73 11.01 2.62
N LYS A 489 19.82 11.82 2.07
CA LYS A 489 19.27 11.65 0.71
C LYS A 489 20.06 12.51 -0.27
N LYS A 490 20.61 11.88 -1.33
CA LYS A 490 21.24 12.57 -2.46
C LYS A 490 20.37 12.42 -3.70
N ASN A 491 20.06 13.51 -4.39
CA ASN A 491 19.37 13.43 -5.68
C ASN A 491 20.38 13.48 -6.83
N ILE A 492 20.25 12.57 -7.79
CA ILE A 492 21.01 12.52 -9.03
C ILE A 492 20.04 12.77 -10.19
N HIS A 493 20.47 13.52 -11.20
CA HIS A 493 19.69 13.78 -12.40
C HIS A 493 20.50 13.46 -13.65
N VAL A 494 19.86 12.82 -14.63
CA VAL A 494 20.41 12.49 -15.94
C VAL A 494 19.42 12.89 -17.04
N SER A 495 19.97 13.29 -18.19
CA SER A 495 19.19 13.73 -19.34
C SER A 495 19.85 13.26 -20.62
N PHE A 496 19.09 12.60 -21.50
CA PHE A 496 19.60 12.05 -22.76
C PHE A 496 18.49 11.87 -23.79
N THR A 497 18.87 11.74 -25.06
CA THR A 497 17.96 11.42 -26.17
C THR A 497 18.13 9.98 -26.59
N ALA A 498 17.03 9.27 -26.82
CA ALA A 498 17.10 7.91 -27.36
C ALA A 498 17.34 7.91 -28.88
N PRO A 499 17.87 6.82 -29.46
CA PRO A 499 17.93 6.66 -30.91
C PRO A 499 16.54 6.63 -31.53
N GLN A 500 16.40 7.19 -32.73
CA GLN A 500 15.17 7.08 -33.51
C GLN A 500 14.87 5.63 -33.87
N ASN A 501 13.59 5.26 -33.81
CA ASN A 501 13.10 3.95 -34.20
C ASN A 501 11.92 4.07 -35.17
N THR A 502 11.60 2.97 -35.87
CA THR A 502 10.55 2.95 -36.89
C THR A 502 9.15 2.69 -36.33
N ASP A 503 9.05 2.09 -35.14
CA ASP A 503 7.78 1.69 -34.55
C ASP A 503 7.87 1.73 -33.02
N GLN A 504 8.43 0.68 -32.41
CA GLN A 504 8.63 0.56 -30.97
C GLN A 504 9.95 -0.15 -30.66
N SER A 505 10.58 0.19 -29.54
CA SER A 505 11.76 -0.50 -29.02
C SER A 505 11.73 -0.52 -27.49
N ILE A 506 12.38 -1.50 -26.88
CA ILE A 506 12.51 -1.58 -25.43
C ILE A 506 13.88 -1.05 -25.03
N MET A 507 13.88 -0.14 -24.06
CA MET A 507 15.08 0.40 -23.43
C MET A 507 15.12 -0.06 -21.98
N LEU A 508 16.23 -0.65 -21.56
CA LEU A 508 16.46 -1.15 -20.22
C LEU A 508 17.36 -0.18 -19.46
N LEU A 509 17.07 0.00 -18.17
CA LEU A 509 17.90 0.69 -17.19
C LEU A 509 18.54 -0.34 -16.27
N ASP A 510 19.86 -0.25 -16.12
CA ASP A 510 20.60 -0.82 -15.01
C ASP A 510 21.25 0.32 -14.22
N ALA A 511 20.82 0.53 -12.98
CA ALA A 511 21.48 1.44 -12.04
C ALA A 511 22.03 0.68 -10.83
N VAL A 512 23.33 0.79 -10.57
CA VAL A 512 24.03 0.08 -9.50
C VAL A 512 24.64 1.07 -8.52
N LEU A 513 24.29 0.94 -7.24
CA LEU A 513 24.85 1.72 -6.14
C LEU A 513 25.90 0.89 -5.39
N TYR A 514 27.09 1.46 -5.29
CA TYR A 514 28.19 0.92 -4.51
C TYR A 514 28.51 1.83 -3.32
N HIS A 515 28.85 1.24 -2.18
CA HIS A 515 29.49 1.92 -1.05
C HIS A 515 30.84 1.26 -0.79
N ASP A 516 31.92 2.05 -0.79
CA ASP A 516 33.30 1.57 -0.59
C ASP A 516 33.64 0.36 -1.48
N ASP A 517 33.28 0.47 -2.77
CA ASP A 517 33.46 -0.56 -3.81
C ASP A 517 32.66 -1.86 -3.64
N GLN A 518 31.76 -1.94 -2.66
CA GLN A 518 30.81 -3.04 -2.51
C GLN A 518 29.46 -2.69 -3.14
N GLU A 519 28.92 -3.59 -3.97
CA GLU A 519 27.58 -3.44 -4.52
C GLU A 519 26.54 -3.53 -3.39
N MET A 520 25.76 -2.47 -3.20
CA MET A 520 24.76 -2.38 -2.15
C MET A 520 23.34 -2.56 -2.68
N PHE A 521 23.09 -2.08 -3.90
CA PHE A 521 21.76 -2.11 -4.52
C PHE A 521 21.86 -2.05 -6.04
N LYS A 522 20.95 -2.75 -6.71
CA LYS A 522 20.75 -2.69 -8.15
C LYS A 522 19.28 -2.44 -8.46
N LEU A 523 19.02 -1.38 -9.22
CA LEU A 523 17.72 -1.05 -9.79
C LEU A 523 17.72 -1.47 -11.26
N GLN A 524 16.73 -2.27 -11.65
CA GLN A 524 16.47 -2.61 -13.04
C GLN A 524 15.07 -2.14 -13.44
N LYS A 525 14.94 -1.45 -14.56
CA LYS A 525 13.63 -1.05 -15.12
C LYS A 525 13.61 -1.17 -16.64
N SER A 526 12.43 -1.46 -17.19
CA SER A 526 12.18 -1.41 -18.63
C SER A 526 11.34 -0.18 -18.98
N TYR A 527 11.72 0.48 -20.05
CA TYR A 527 11.03 1.59 -20.68
C TYR A 527 10.67 1.24 -22.12
N THR A 528 9.60 1.85 -22.62
CA THR A 528 9.18 1.69 -24.00
C THR A 528 9.45 2.97 -24.79
N LEU A 529 10.14 2.83 -25.93
CA LEU A 529 10.39 3.92 -26.86
C LEU A 529 9.48 3.75 -28.07
N TYR A 530 8.70 4.78 -28.40
CA TYR A 530 7.82 4.81 -29.55
C TYR A 530 8.33 5.81 -30.58
N SER A 531 8.14 5.50 -31.86
CA SER A 531 8.50 6.42 -32.94
C SER A 531 7.62 7.67 -32.88
N ALA A 532 8.25 8.86 -32.84
CA ALA A 532 7.53 10.13 -32.93
C ALA A 532 6.73 10.26 -34.23
N GLY A 533 7.13 9.55 -35.30
CA GLY A 533 6.43 9.50 -36.58
C GLY A 533 4.99 8.96 -36.48
N LEU A 534 4.66 8.22 -35.41
CA LEU A 534 3.30 7.76 -35.15
C LEU A 534 2.29 8.90 -34.94
N LYS A 535 2.75 10.12 -34.59
CA LYS A 535 1.88 11.29 -34.44
C LYS A 535 1.37 11.85 -35.77
N GLU A 536 2.13 11.64 -36.84
CA GLU A 536 1.91 12.28 -38.14
C GLU A 536 1.58 11.27 -39.25
N THR A 537 1.94 10.00 -39.07
CA THR A 537 1.72 8.98 -40.09
C THR A 537 0.25 8.63 -40.21
N ALA A 538 -0.38 9.08 -41.30
CA ALA A 538 -1.77 8.76 -41.61
C ALA A 538 -2.04 7.24 -41.62
N LEU A 539 -3.19 6.84 -41.10
CA LEU A 539 -3.63 5.45 -41.08
C LEU A 539 -3.99 4.99 -42.49
N LYS A 540 -3.53 3.79 -42.86
CA LYS A 540 -3.91 3.15 -44.12
C LYS A 540 -5.30 2.56 -43.99
N CYS A 541 -6.31 3.39 -44.16
CA CYS A 541 -7.71 3.02 -44.06
C CYS A 541 -8.31 2.72 -45.45
N SER A 542 -9.27 1.79 -45.50
CA SER A 542 -10.13 1.60 -46.69
C SER A 542 -10.92 2.88 -46.97
N SER A 543 -11.51 3.00 -48.18
CA SER A 543 -12.25 4.16 -48.72
C SER A 543 -13.53 4.59 -47.98
N LYS A 544 -13.62 4.38 -46.66
CA LYS A 544 -14.73 4.76 -45.80
C LYS A 544 -14.76 6.29 -45.64
N GLU A 545 -15.92 6.92 -45.82
CA GLU A 545 -16.09 8.32 -45.47
C GLU A 545 -16.20 8.48 -43.95
N VAL A 546 -15.35 9.35 -43.38
CA VAL A 546 -15.30 9.62 -41.95
C VAL A 546 -15.84 11.03 -41.70
N ALA A 547 -16.75 11.16 -40.75
CA ALA A 547 -17.31 12.43 -40.32
C ALA A 547 -16.94 12.73 -38.87
N PHE A 548 -16.73 14.00 -38.54
CA PHE A 548 -16.34 14.44 -37.19
C PHE A 548 -17.22 15.56 -36.66
N TRP A 549 -17.53 15.49 -35.36
CA TRP A 549 -18.20 16.54 -34.61
C TRP A 549 -17.50 16.81 -33.27
N GLY A 550 -17.04 18.05 -33.05
CA GLY A 550 -16.34 18.42 -31.83
C GLY A 550 -15.49 19.69 -32.00
N SER A 551 -14.46 19.84 -31.17
CA SER A 551 -13.58 21.02 -31.15
C SER A 551 -12.66 21.10 -32.38
N ASP A 552 -12.15 22.29 -32.69
CA ASP A 552 -11.15 22.47 -33.77
C ASP A 552 -9.82 21.77 -33.44
N LYS A 553 -9.44 21.75 -32.15
CA LYS A 553 -8.23 21.08 -31.66
C LYS A 553 -8.27 19.58 -31.98
N ASP A 554 -9.40 18.95 -31.68
CA ASP A 554 -9.60 17.52 -31.90
C ASP A 554 -9.63 17.22 -33.40
N PHE A 555 -10.32 18.04 -34.18
CA PHE A 555 -10.40 17.89 -35.63
C PHE A 555 -9.02 17.90 -36.28
N ASN A 556 -8.14 18.82 -35.89
CA ASN A 556 -6.77 18.90 -36.42
C ASN A 556 -5.95 17.64 -36.08
N THR A 557 -6.12 17.09 -34.88
CA THR A 557 -5.44 15.85 -34.46
C THR A 557 -5.99 14.63 -35.20
N ILE A 558 -7.31 14.57 -35.41
CA ILE A 558 -7.95 13.44 -36.10
C ILE A 558 -7.62 13.46 -37.59
N THR A 559 -7.58 14.64 -38.22
CA THR A 559 -7.28 14.77 -39.66
C THR A 559 -5.83 14.46 -40.01
N SER A 560 -4.88 14.58 -39.07
CA SER A 560 -3.52 14.08 -39.29
C SER A 560 -3.46 12.55 -39.40
N LEU A 561 -4.30 11.85 -38.63
CA LEU A 561 -4.42 10.39 -38.65
C LEU A 561 -5.34 9.87 -39.75
N LEU A 562 -6.44 10.58 -40.02
CA LEU A 562 -7.49 10.24 -40.96
C LEU A 562 -7.73 11.42 -41.93
N PRO A 563 -6.91 11.60 -42.98
CA PRO A 563 -7.02 12.75 -43.88
C PRO A 563 -8.35 12.84 -44.65
N THR A 564 -9.12 11.75 -44.71
CA THR A 564 -10.45 11.70 -45.33
C THR A 564 -11.57 12.21 -44.41
N CYS A 565 -11.25 12.55 -43.15
CA CYS A 565 -12.21 13.01 -42.16
C CYS A 565 -12.77 14.38 -42.51
N LYS A 566 -14.10 14.48 -42.64
CA LYS A 566 -14.84 15.71 -42.93
C LYS A 566 -15.54 16.20 -41.67
N ARG A 567 -15.46 17.51 -41.41
CA ARG A 567 -16.19 18.13 -40.31
C ARG A 567 -17.68 18.25 -40.65
N LEU A 568 -18.53 17.85 -39.71
CA LEU A 568 -19.97 18.10 -39.77
C LEU A 568 -20.26 19.53 -39.33
N THR A 569 -21.04 20.26 -40.13
CA THR A 569 -21.56 21.58 -39.78
C THR A 569 -22.83 21.50 -38.92
N ASN A 570 -23.61 20.42 -39.11
CA ASN A 570 -24.78 20.10 -38.32
C ASN A 570 -24.84 18.57 -38.12
N ILE A 571 -24.80 18.12 -36.87
CA ILE A 571 -24.83 16.69 -36.57
C ILE A 571 -26.18 16.02 -36.85
N LEU A 572 -27.26 16.78 -36.96
CA LEU A 572 -28.58 16.22 -37.32
C LEU A 572 -28.66 15.79 -38.80
N GLU A 573 -27.69 16.21 -39.61
CA GLU A 573 -27.61 15.98 -41.06
C GLU A 573 -26.59 14.90 -41.45
N ILE A 574 -26.32 13.93 -40.57
CA ILE A 574 -25.50 12.77 -40.93
C ILE A 574 -26.14 12.04 -42.12
N ASP A 575 -25.36 11.85 -43.18
CA ASP A 575 -25.72 11.03 -44.32
C ASP A 575 -25.49 9.55 -43.98
N ASP A 576 -26.57 8.88 -43.57
CA ASP A 576 -26.56 7.49 -43.14
C ASP A 576 -26.15 6.50 -44.25
N GLU A 577 -26.13 6.91 -45.53
CA GLU A 577 -25.78 6.04 -46.65
C GLU A 577 -24.29 6.10 -46.99
N THR A 578 -23.68 7.28 -46.92
CA THR A 578 -22.29 7.51 -47.37
C THR A 578 -21.28 7.51 -46.22
N VAL A 579 -21.66 7.97 -45.02
CA VAL A 579 -20.76 8.08 -43.87
C VAL A 579 -20.65 6.75 -43.13
N ASP A 580 -19.50 6.09 -43.23
CA ASP A 580 -19.29 4.80 -42.57
C ASP A 580 -18.83 4.91 -41.11
N LEU A 581 -18.21 6.04 -40.74
CA LEU A 581 -17.72 6.30 -39.40
C LEU A 581 -18.01 7.74 -38.98
N VAL A 582 -18.65 7.92 -37.82
CA VAL A 582 -18.80 9.21 -37.14
C VAL A 582 -17.95 9.22 -35.89
N ILE A 583 -17.16 10.28 -35.69
CA ILE A 583 -16.34 10.51 -34.49
C ILE A 583 -16.89 11.73 -33.73
N ILE A 584 -17.28 11.50 -32.48
CA ILE A 584 -17.62 12.56 -31.53
C ILE A 584 -16.36 12.90 -30.74
N GLY A 585 -15.92 14.16 -30.84
CA GLY A 585 -14.73 14.68 -30.17
C GLY A 585 -14.83 14.64 -28.65
N SER A 586 -13.70 14.89 -27.99
CA SER A 586 -13.58 14.97 -26.54
C SER A 586 -14.38 16.16 -25.97
N HIS A 587 -14.89 15.98 -24.74
CA HIS A 587 -15.49 17.02 -23.91
C HIS A 587 -16.56 17.88 -24.62
N VAL A 588 -17.43 17.24 -25.41
CA VAL A 588 -18.49 17.92 -26.15
C VAL A 588 -19.51 18.49 -25.16
N ASN A 589 -19.75 19.79 -25.26
CA ASN A 589 -20.70 20.47 -24.40
C ASN A 589 -22.14 20.20 -24.88
N SER A 590 -22.82 19.26 -24.24
CA SER A 590 -24.21 18.89 -24.56
C SER A 590 -25.25 19.98 -24.21
N HIS A 591 -24.87 21.03 -23.47
CA HIS A 591 -25.79 22.12 -23.06
C HIS A 591 -26.01 23.23 -24.09
N VAL A 592 -25.53 23.10 -25.33
CA VAL A 592 -25.55 24.23 -26.27
C VAL A 592 -26.81 24.33 -27.14
N ASN A 593 -27.73 23.36 -27.20
CA ASN A 593 -28.93 23.54 -28.03
C ASN A 593 -30.21 22.92 -27.44
N SER A 594 -31.34 23.57 -27.75
CA SER A 594 -32.74 23.15 -27.56
C SER A 594 -33.13 21.81 -28.23
N HIS A 595 -32.16 20.97 -28.56
CA HIS A 595 -32.26 19.79 -29.43
C HIS A 595 -31.46 18.57 -28.91
N ALA A 596 -31.12 18.51 -27.61
CA ALA A 596 -30.36 17.38 -27.05
C ALA A 596 -31.01 16.02 -27.36
N GLU A 597 -32.33 15.93 -27.25
CA GLU A 597 -33.10 14.73 -27.61
C GLU A 597 -32.95 14.37 -29.10
N ALA A 598 -33.07 15.35 -30.00
CA ALA A 598 -32.88 15.14 -31.43
C ALA A 598 -31.45 14.69 -31.78
N PHE A 599 -30.46 15.17 -31.02
CA PHE A 599 -29.08 14.75 -31.16
C PHE A 599 -28.89 13.26 -30.82
N HIS A 600 -29.44 12.80 -29.68
CA HIS A 600 -29.41 11.38 -29.31
C HIS A 600 -30.14 10.50 -30.34
N ILE A 601 -31.34 10.90 -30.75
CA ILE A 601 -32.14 10.19 -31.75
C ILE A 601 -31.38 10.04 -33.08
N CYS A 602 -30.66 11.08 -33.51
CA CYS A 602 -29.89 11.05 -34.74
C CYS A 602 -28.75 10.01 -34.68
N LEU A 603 -27.97 10.01 -33.58
CA LEU A 603 -26.88 9.05 -33.40
C LEU A 603 -27.39 7.61 -33.30
N GLU A 604 -28.47 7.38 -32.56
CA GLU A 604 -29.09 6.06 -32.45
C GLU A 604 -29.62 5.57 -33.80
N ARG A 605 -30.25 6.45 -34.59
CA ARG A 605 -30.72 6.14 -35.95
C ARG A 605 -29.56 5.71 -36.85
N TYR A 606 -28.47 6.49 -36.83
CA TYR A 606 -27.27 6.23 -37.62
C TYR A 606 -26.67 4.85 -37.30
N VAL A 607 -26.44 4.57 -36.02
CA VAL A 607 -25.89 3.29 -35.57
C VAL A 607 -26.83 2.14 -35.91
N LYS A 608 -28.14 2.28 -35.67
CA LYS A 608 -29.13 1.23 -35.95
C LYS A 608 -29.14 0.81 -37.43
N LYS A 609 -28.88 1.74 -38.36
CA LYS A 609 -28.78 1.47 -39.80
C LYS A 609 -27.48 0.77 -40.24
N GLY A 610 -26.47 0.69 -39.36
CA GLY A 610 -25.20 0.04 -39.67
C GLY A 610 -23.98 0.94 -39.58
N GLY A 611 -24.14 2.20 -39.17
CA GLY A 611 -23.04 3.12 -38.95
C GLY A 611 -22.13 2.71 -37.77
N CYS A 612 -20.87 3.13 -37.82
CA CYS A 612 -19.94 3.00 -36.70
C CYS A 612 -19.76 4.36 -36.03
N LEU A 613 -19.94 4.43 -34.71
CA LEU A 613 -19.74 5.64 -33.92
C LEU A 613 -18.54 5.48 -33.00
N ILE A 614 -17.67 6.49 -32.91
CA ILE A 614 -16.70 6.62 -31.82
C ILE A 614 -17.13 7.80 -30.96
N VAL A 615 -17.18 7.59 -29.65
CA VAL A 615 -17.33 8.65 -28.65
C VAL A 615 -16.04 8.71 -27.85
N LEU A 616 -15.28 9.78 -28.04
CA LEU A 616 -14.07 10.06 -27.25
C LEU A 616 -14.45 10.54 -25.84
N GLU A 617 -13.47 10.81 -24.98
CA GLU A 617 -13.64 11.09 -23.55
C GLU A 617 -14.64 12.23 -23.26
N GLN A 618 -15.53 12.02 -22.28
CA GLN A 618 -16.63 12.95 -21.98
C GLN A 618 -16.81 13.13 -20.48
N THR A 619 -17.12 14.35 -20.04
CA THR A 619 -17.47 14.61 -18.62
C THR A 619 -18.96 14.81 -18.37
N LYS A 620 -19.76 15.02 -19.44
CA LYS A 620 -21.19 15.37 -19.35
C LYS A 620 -22.08 14.69 -20.38
N PHE A 621 -21.52 14.18 -21.47
CA PHE A 621 -22.27 13.61 -22.57
C PHE A 621 -22.25 12.08 -22.53
N ALA A 622 -23.43 11.46 -22.46
CA ALA A 622 -23.61 10.02 -22.55
C ALA A 622 -24.80 9.71 -23.47
N ILE A 623 -24.73 8.62 -24.25
CA ILE A 623 -25.76 8.25 -25.23
C ILE A 623 -26.68 7.17 -24.64
N GLY A 624 -27.99 7.29 -24.89
CA GLY A 624 -28.98 6.32 -24.43
C GLY A 624 -29.08 6.27 -22.90
N GLU A 625 -29.13 5.07 -22.33
CA GLU A 625 -29.20 4.84 -20.88
C GLU A 625 -27.81 4.75 -20.20
N LEU A 626 -26.73 5.00 -20.96
CA LEU A 626 -25.39 5.00 -20.40
C LEU A 626 -25.23 6.14 -19.38
N THR A 627 -24.57 5.85 -18.27
CA THR A 627 -24.32 6.84 -17.21
C THR A 627 -22.83 7.01 -17.00
N LEU A 628 -22.40 8.27 -16.93
CA LEU A 628 -21.04 8.64 -16.58
C LEU A 628 -20.94 8.90 -15.09
N PHE A 629 -19.96 8.27 -14.47
CA PHE A 629 -19.56 8.52 -13.10
C PHE A 629 -18.33 9.43 -13.11
N LYS A 630 -18.51 10.66 -12.64
CA LYS A 630 -17.45 11.66 -12.61
C LYS A 630 -16.55 11.45 -11.39
N LYS A 631 -15.41 10.81 -11.61
CA LYS A 631 -14.35 10.55 -10.62
C LYS A 631 -13.05 10.35 -11.38
N ASP A 632 -11.94 10.71 -10.74
CA ASP A 632 -10.61 10.45 -11.27
C ASP A 632 -10.24 8.98 -11.11
N PHE A 633 -9.78 8.36 -12.20
CA PHE A 633 -9.20 7.02 -12.19
C PHE A 633 -7.75 7.09 -12.72
N PHE A 634 -6.82 6.57 -11.93
CA PHE A 634 -5.38 6.59 -12.25
C PHE A 634 -4.92 5.37 -13.05
N SER A 635 -5.79 4.37 -13.21
CA SER A 635 -5.48 3.16 -13.95
C SER A 635 -6.68 2.60 -14.69
N ALA A 636 -6.40 1.80 -15.72
CA ALA A 636 -7.34 0.88 -16.33
C ALA A 636 -6.72 -0.52 -16.45
N GLN A 637 -7.56 -1.52 -16.63
CA GLN A 637 -7.19 -2.94 -16.66
C GLN A 637 -7.62 -3.57 -17.97
N ILE A 638 -6.77 -4.42 -18.55
CA ILE A 638 -7.11 -5.16 -19.77
C ILE A 638 -8.05 -6.31 -19.43
N ASN A 639 -9.18 -6.38 -20.14
CA ASN A 639 -10.09 -7.52 -20.05
C ASN A 639 -9.68 -8.66 -21.01
N ASP A 640 -9.36 -8.32 -22.26
CA ASP A 640 -8.87 -9.28 -23.27
C ASP A 640 -7.66 -8.69 -24.02
N ALA A 641 -6.46 -9.20 -23.69
CA ALA A 641 -5.21 -8.76 -24.30
C ALA A 641 -5.08 -9.09 -25.80
N SER A 642 -5.94 -9.97 -26.34
CA SER A 642 -5.95 -10.29 -27.77
C SER A 642 -6.76 -9.29 -28.59
N HIS A 643 -7.51 -8.40 -27.95
CA HIS A 643 -8.35 -7.42 -28.64
C HIS A 643 -7.49 -6.47 -29.47
N LYS A 644 -7.82 -6.31 -30.76
CA LYS A 644 -7.03 -5.52 -31.72
C LYS A 644 -6.76 -4.07 -31.32
N VAL A 645 -7.63 -3.47 -30.51
CA VAL A 645 -7.44 -2.10 -30.02
C VAL A 645 -6.21 -1.99 -29.08
N LEU A 646 -5.80 -3.10 -28.48
CA LEU A 646 -4.69 -3.17 -27.53
C LEU A 646 -3.37 -3.63 -28.19
N GLU A 647 -3.33 -3.76 -29.52
CA GLU A 647 -2.13 -4.17 -30.26
C GLU A 647 -0.93 -3.26 -29.91
N GLY A 648 0.14 -3.83 -29.35
CA GLY A 648 1.35 -3.10 -28.92
C GLY A 648 1.26 -2.42 -27.54
N LEU A 649 0.17 -2.63 -26.80
CA LEU A 649 -0.02 -2.13 -25.43
C LEU A 649 -0.13 -3.29 -24.43
N LYS A 650 0.39 -3.10 -23.23
CA LYS A 650 0.34 -4.06 -22.11
C LYS A 650 -0.38 -3.45 -20.90
N GLU A 651 -0.67 -4.26 -19.89
CA GLU A 651 -1.38 -3.83 -18.67
C GLU A 651 -0.75 -2.57 -18.04
N GLU A 652 0.58 -2.53 -17.97
CA GLU A 652 1.37 -1.42 -17.41
C GLU A 652 1.26 -0.11 -18.22
N ASP A 653 0.79 -0.16 -19.46
CA ASP A 653 0.58 1.02 -20.31
C ASP A 653 -0.70 1.78 -19.96
N PHE A 654 -1.53 1.24 -19.06
CA PHE A 654 -2.77 1.87 -18.60
C PHE A 654 -2.65 2.45 -17.19
N CYS A 655 -1.43 2.81 -16.77
CA CYS A 655 -1.12 3.61 -15.59
C CYS A 655 0.21 4.37 -15.79
N PHE A 656 0.60 5.25 -14.87
CA PHE A 656 1.87 5.98 -14.90
C PHE A 656 2.17 6.70 -16.23
N TRP A 657 1.19 7.37 -16.85
CA TRP A 657 1.43 8.15 -18.07
C TRP A 657 2.35 9.35 -17.82
N LYS A 658 2.25 9.94 -16.63
CA LYS A 658 2.96 11.15 -16.23
C LYS A 658 4.02 10.84 -15.18
N PRO A 659 5.06 11.69 -15.03
CA PRO A 659 6.17 11.42 -14.14
C PRO A 659 5.80 11.44 -12.66
N SER A 660 4.80 12.23 -12.27
CA SER A 660 4.49 12.51 -10.87
C SER A 660 3.52 11.48 -10.27
N VAL A 661 3.70 11.18 -8.99
CA VAL A 661 2.78 10.42 -8.15
C VAL A 661 2.50 11.19 -6.86
N ASN A 662 1.32 11.03 -6.29
CA ASN A 662 1.07 11.42 -4.91
C ASN A 662 1.28 10.21 -3.98
N GLU A 663 0.95 10.35 -2.71
CA GLU A 663 1.16 9.32 -1.70
C GLU A 663 0.24 8.09 -1.83
N GLU A 664 -0.85 8.22 -2.59
CA GLU A 664 -1.84 7.16 -2.80
C GLU A 664 -1.80 6.61 -4.22
N TYR A 665 -1.68 7.45 -5.24
CA TYR A 665 -1.79 7.05 -6.64
C TYR A 665 -1.03 7.97 -7.61
N PRO A 666 -0.73 7.47 -8.83
CA PRO A 666 -0.28 8.28 -9.95
C PRO A 666 -1.32 9.30 -10.40
N GLU A 667 -0.92 10.27 -11.22
CA GLU A 667 -1.88 11.18 -11.85
C GLU A 667 -2.98 10.43 -12.62
N ALA A 668 -4.21 10.95 -12.54
CA ALA A 668 -5.37 10.39 -13.22
C ALA A 668 -5.21 10.40 -14.75
N ILE A 669 -5.72 9.35 -15.39
CA ILE A 669 -5.75 9.22 -16.85
C ILE A 669 -7.19 9.18 -17.42
N ILE A 670 -8.19 9.18 -16.52
CA ILE A 670 -9.63 9.17 -16.81
C ILE A 670 -10.31 10.12 -15.79
N GLU A 671 -11.08 11.10 -16.26
CA GLU A 671 -11.80 12.08 -15.39
C GLU A 671 -13.27 11.69 -15.11
N ALA A 672 -13.83 10.84 -15.96
CA ALA A 672 -15.16 10.28 -15.82
C ALA A 672 -15.19 8.92 -16.50
N CYS A 673 -15.93 7.96 -15.94
CA CYS A 673 -15.97 6.60 -16.48
C CYS A 673 -17.41 6.12 -16.61
N TYR A 674 -17.71 5.31 -17.61
CA TYR A 674 -19.06 4.76 -17.74
C TYR A 674 -19.30 3.70 -16.67
N ASN A 675 -20.45 3.76 -16.00
CA ASN A 675 -20.93 2.61 -15.23
C ASN A 675 -21.14 1.45 -16.21
N LYS A 676 -20.65 0.25 -15.86
CA LYS A 676 -20.85 -0.93 -16.70
C LYS A 676 -22.36 -1.17 -16.88
N PRO A 677 -22.87 -1.14 -18.12
CA PRO A 677 -24.27 -1.42 -18.34
C PRO A 677 -24.57 -2.89 -18.01
N THR A 678 -25.76 -3.15 -17.47
CA THR A 678 -26.19 -4.50 -17.07
C THR A 678 -26.92 -5.24 -18.19
N THR A 679 -27.13 -4.59 -19.33
CA THR A 679 -27.86 -5.12 -20.50
C THR A 679 -27.20 -4.65 -21.80
N GLY A 680 -27.46 -5.40 -22.87
CA GLY A 680 -26.98 -5.10 -24.22
C GLY A 680 -25.82 -5.98 -24.68
N ASP A 681 -25.49 -5.89 -25.98
CA ASP A 681 -24.32 -6.56 -26.58
C ASP A 681 -23.10 -5.67 -26.42
N ILE A 682 -22.41 -5.85 -25.29
CA ILE A 682 -21.26 -5.04 -24.89
C ILE A 682 -20.04 -5.92 -24.75
N GLU A 683 -18.94 -5.46 -25.32
CA GLU A 683 -17.62 -6.02 -25.16
C GLU A 683 -16.76 -4.99 -24.42
N PHE A 684 -16.50 -5.25 -23.14
CA PHE A 684 -15.60 -4.43 -22.34
C PHE A 684 -14.15 -4.74 -22.72
N ILE A 685 -13.43 -3.74 -23.20
CA ILE A 685 -12.03 -3.86 -23.63
C ILE A 685 -11.12 -3.52 -22.45
N LEU A 686 -11.43 -2.42 -21.76
CA LEU A 686 -10.78 -2.03 -20.52
C LEU A 686 -11.79 -1.93 -19.39
N GLU A 687 -11.32 -2.19 -18.17
CA GLU A 687 -12.05 -1.95 -16.94
C GLU A 687 -11.35 -0.87 -16.11
N ALA A 688 -12.09 -0.15 -15.28
CA ALA A 688 -11.50 0.79 -14.34
C ALA A 688 -12.06 0.54 -12.95
N SER A 689 -11.19 0.67 -11.96
CA SER A 689 -11.51 0.47 -10.56
C SER A 689 -11.25 1.75 -9.79
N ALA A 690 -12.15 2.09 -8.86
CA ALA A 690 -11.96 3.16 -7.90
C ALA A 690 -12.61 2.76 -6.57
N GLY A 691 -12.23 3.44 -5.49
CA GLY A 691 -12.82 3.30 -4.16
C GLY A 691 -11.79 3.20 -3.05
N ASP A 692 -12.23 3.48 -1.83
CA ASP A 692 -11.49 3.29 -0.60
C ASP A 692 -12.45 2.84 0.50
N PHE A 693 -12.00 1.98 1.42
CA PHE A 693 -12.83 1.46 2.52
C PHE A 693 -14.16 0.76 2.11
N GLY A 694 -14.17 0.03 0.99
CA GLY A 694 -15.26 -0.88 0.63
C GLY A 694 -16.37 -0.30 -0.26
N ASP A 695 -16.20 0.92 -0.78
CA ASP A 695 -17.13 1.58 -1.70
C ASP A 695 -16.76 1.44 -3.20
N GLY A 696 -15.88 0.48 -3.50
CA GLY A 696 -15.19 0.38 -4.79
C GLY A 696 -15.26 -0.93 -5.55
N GLY A 697 -14.40 -1.03 -6.57
CA GLY A 697 -14.18 -2.22 -7.39
C GLY A 697 -14.34 -1.98 -8.88
N SER A 698 -14.42 -3.06 -9.65
CA SER A 698 -14.53 -3.01 -11.11
C SER A 698 -15.97 -2.80 -11.60
N LEU A 699 -16.54 -1.64 -11.26
CA LEU A 699 -17.90 -1.23 -11.65
C LEU A 699 -17.94 -0.35 -12.91
N TRP A 700 -16.77 0.08 -13.40
CA TRP A 700 -16.66 1.03 -14.50
C TRP A 700 -15.85 0.47 -15.67
N SER A 701 -16.13 0.99 -16.86
CA SER A 701 -15.35 0.68 -18.06
C SER A 701 -15.01 1.95 -18.83
N PRO A 702 -13.71 2.26 -19.02
CA PRO A 702 -13.29 3.43 -19.78
C PRO A 702 -13.17 3.14 -21.27
N LEU A 703 -13.20 1.88 -21.70
CA LEU A 703 -13.15 1.51 -23.11
C LEU A 703 -13.98 0.26 -23.38
N PHE A 704 -15.02 0.40 -24.19
CA PHE A 704 -15.86 -0.72 -24.58
C PHE A 704 -16.50 -0.51 -25.95
N LEU A 705 -16.87 -1.63 -26.57
CA LEU A 705 -17.64 -1.68 -27.81
C LEU A 705 -19.08 -2.07 -27.47
N TYR A 706 -20.03 -1.19 -27.79
CA TYR A 706 -21.45 -1.45 -27.66
C TYR A 706 -22.07 -1.64 -29.04
N ARG A 707 -22.76 -2.75 -29.24
CA ARG A 707 -23.35 -3.09 -30.53
C ARG A 707 -24.87 -2.92 -30.47
N TYR A 708 -25.40 -2.17 -31.43
CA TYR A 708 -26.80 -1.78 -31.44
C TYR A 708 -27.36 -1.78 -32.86
N GLY A 709 -28.45 -2.52 -33.08
CA GLY A 709 -28.99 -2.77 -34.41
C GLY A 709 -27.95 -3.41 -35.34
N LYS A 710 -27.72 -2.83 -36.51
CA LYS A 710 -26.72 -3.33 -37.49
C LYS A 710 -25.32 -2.72 -37.31
N GLY A 711 -25.20 -1.69 -36.47
CA GLY A 711 -23.97 -0.90 -36.30
C GLY A 711 -23.27 -1.16 -34.99
N SER A 712 -22.35 -0.26 -34.64
CA SER A 712 -21.54 -0.36 -33.42
C SER A 712 -21.10 1.01 -32.92
N MET A 713 -20.85 1.09 -31.62
CA MET A 713 -20.38 2.29 -30.92
C MET A 713 -19.15 1.93 -30.09
N ILE A 714 -18.06 2.65 -30.23
CA ILE A 714 -16.88 2.53 -29.37
C ILE A 714 -16.88 3.73 -28.44
N PHE A 715 -16.87 3.47 -27.13
CA PHE A 715 -16.79 4.51 -26.10
C PHE A 715 -15.39 4.48 -25.49
N ASN A 716 -14.72 5.63 -25.46
CA ASN A 716 -13.45 5.85 -24.78
C ASN A 716 -13.61 6.94 -23.71
N GLN A 717 -12.98 6.75 -22.56
CA GLN A 717 -12.90 7.71 -21.46
C GLN A 717 -11.48 7.94 -20.95
N LEU A 718 -10.48 7.27 -21.53
CA LEU A 718 -9.09 7.68 -21.31
C LEU A 718 -8.89 9.03 -21.96
N GLU A 719 -8.16 9.93 -21.30
CA GLU A 719 -7.88 11.29 -21.78
C GLU A 719 -6.90 11.26 -22.97
N LEU A 720 -7.34 10.76 -24.14
CA LEU A 720 -6.49 10.52 -25.30
C LEU A 720 -6.15 11.81 -26.05
N MET A 721 -7.12 12.70 -26.26
CA MET A 721 -6.94 13.88 -27.10
C MET A 721 -6.05 14.93 -26.42
N SER A 722 -6.16 15.06 -25.09
CA SER A 722 -5.33 15.96 -24.31
C SER A 722 -3.88 15.48 -24.21
N ASN A 723 -3.65 14.16 -24.26
CA ASN A 723 -2.34 13.52 -24.09
C ASN A 723 -1.68 13.02 -25.39
N PHE A 724 -2.35 13.10 -26.54
CA PHE A 724 -1.91 12.51 -27.81
C PHE A 724 -0.48 12.88 -28.24
N GLN A 725 -0.08 14.13 -28.02
CA GLN A 725 1.22 14.65 -28.48
C GLN A 725 2.39 14.21 -27.59
N ASP A 726 2.11 13.99 -26.31
CA ASP A 726 3.12 13.87 -25.26
C ASP A 726 3.22 12.45 -24.69
N ILE A 727 2.10 11.69 -24.70
CA ILE A 727 2.01 10.35 -24.12
C ILE A 727 1.89 9.30 -25.24
N PRO A 728 2.92 8.46 -25.45
CA PRO A 728 2.90 7.47 -26.53
C PRO A 728 1.75 6.46 -26.45
N GLN A 729 1.39 6.02 -25.25
CA GLN A 729 0.29 5.08 -25.04
C GLN A 729 -1.04 5.64 -25.54
N ALA A 730 -1.30 6.93 -25.26
CA ALA A 730 -2.49 7.63 -25.74
C ALA A 730 -2.51 7.71 -27.27
N CYS A 731 -1.35 8.01 -27.88
CA CYS A 731 -1.19 8.03 -29.33
C CYS A 731 -1.48 6.67 -29.97
N VAL A 732 -0.86 5.60 -29.46
CA VAL A 732 -1.03 4.23 -29.98
C VAL A 732 -2.47 3.76 -29.80
N LEU A 733 -3.07 3.96 -28.62
CA LEU A 733 -4.45 3.55 -28.37
C LEU A 733 -5.43 4.25 -29.31
N LEU A 734 -5.29 5.57 -29.52
CA LEU A 734 -6.16 6.31 -30.43
C LEU A 734 -6.04 5.78 -31.88
N ARG A 735 -4.81 5.53 -32.33
CA ARG A 735 -4.54 4.94 -33.66
C ARG A 735 -5.21 3.57 -33.80
N ASN A 736 -5.09 2.72 -32.78
CA ASN A 736 -5.68 1.39 -32.78
C ASN A 736 -7.21 1.42 -32.77
N ILE A 737 -7.82 2.32 -31.99
CA ILE A 737 -9.28 2.56 -32.00
C ILE A 737 -9.76 2.93 -33.40
N PHE A 738 -9.08 3.87 -34.06
CA PHE A 738 -9.43 4.30 -35.42
C PHE A 738 -9.25 3.19 -36.46
N LYS A 739 -8.13 2.46 -36.42
CA LYS A 739 -7.89 1.30 -37.28
C LYS A 739 -8.98 0.25 -37.10
N TYR A 740 -9.33 -0.07 -35.85
CA TYR A 740 -10.36 -1.04 -35.53
C TYR A 740 -11.76 -0.61 -36.01
N ALA A 741 -12.14 0.65 -35.79
CA ALA A 741 -13.41 1.20 -36.25
C ALA A 741 -13.58 1.18 -37.77
N VAL A 742 -12.51 1.47 -38.51
CA VAL A 742 -12.53 1.39 -39.97
C VAL A 742 -12.64 -0.06 -40.45
N GLU A 743 -12.02 -1.02 -39.76
CA GLU A 743 -12.08 -2.45 -40.10
C GLU A 743 -13.38 -3.14 -39.65
N LEU A 744 -14.15 -2.54 -38.75
CA LEU A 744 -15.41 -3.10 -38.25
C LEU A 744 -16.39 -3.32 -39.41
N LYS A 745 -16.81 -4.58 -39.55
CA LYS A 745 -17.79 -5.02 -40.55
C LYS A 745 -19.20 -4.76 -40.03
N ARG A 746 -20.10 -4.33 -40.92
CA ARG A 746 -21.53 -4.24 -40.61
C ARG A 746 -22.04 -5.61 -40.19
N ARG A 747 -22.83 -5.65 -39.13
CA ARG A 747 -23.43 -6.90 -38.67
C ARG A 747 -24.47 -7.37 -39.66
N VAL A 748 -24.42 -8.66 -39.98
CA VAL A 748 -25.55 -9.35 -40.60
C VAL A 748 -26.48 -9.71 -39.45
N GLN A 749 -27.62 -9.04 -39.39
CA GLN A 749 -28.66 -9.40 -38.44
C GLN A 749 -29.22 -10.76 -38.86
N VAL A 750 -29.03 -11.76 -38.00
CA VAL A 750 -29.61 -13.08 -38.22
C VAL A 750 -31.03 -13.04 -37.70
N GLU A 751 -32.01 -13.28 -38.56
CA GLU A 751 -33.42 -13.33 -38.16
C GLU A 751 -33.58 -14.43 -37.12
N THR A 752 -33.84 -14.02 -35.88
CA THR A 752 -33.95 -14.88 -34.71
C THR A 752 -35.36 -14.75 -34.16
N ALA A 753 -35.98 -15.87 -33.82
CA ALA A 753 -37.23 -15.86 -33.10
C ALA A 753 -37.10 -16.53 -31.74
N VAL A 754 -37.89 -16.04 -30.80
CA VAL A 754 -37.99 -16.53 -29.43
C VAL A 754 -39.41 -17.06 -29.25
N LEU A 755 -39.53 -18.34 -28.89
CA LEU A 755 -40.82 -19.00 -28.76
C LEU A 755 -41.44 -18.67 -27.40
N SER A 756 -42.67 -18.18 -27.40
CA SER A 756 -43.28 -17.34 -26.34
C SER A 756 -43.72 -18.06 -25.07
N ASP A 757 -43.54 -19.37 -24.97
CA ASP A 757 -43.82 -20.15 -23.75
C ASP A 757 -42.67 -20.04 -22.72
N LEU A 758 -41.69 -19.14 -22.94
CA LEU A 758 -40.65 -18.81 -21.98
C LEU A 758 -41.22 -18.12 -20.75
N ASP A 759 -40.75 -18.53 -19.57
CA ASP A 759 -41.05 -17.81 -18.34
C ASP A 759 -40.53 -16.35 -18.39
N GLU A 760 -41.08 -15.49 -17.53
CA GLU A 760 -40.70 -14.06 -17.48
C GLU A 760 -39.18 -13.87 -17.22
N VAL A 761 -38.54 -14.85 -16.57
CA VAL A 761 -37.11 -14.80 -16.22
C VAL A 761 -36.25 -15.01 -17.45
N ASN A 762 -36.54 -16.03 -18.25
CA ASN A 762 -35.82 -16.37 -19.48
C ASN A 762 -36.06 -15.30 -20.55
N LEU A 763 -37.29 -14.80 -20.70
CA LEU A 763 -37.56 -13.69 -21.62
C LEU A 763 -36.82 -12.42 -21.20
N LYS A 764 -36.75 -12.14 -19.90
CA LYS A 764 -35.95 -11.02 -19.37
C LYS A 764 -34.47 -11.25 -19.64
N PHE A 765 -33.94 -12.46 -19.42
CA PHE A 765 -32.54 -12.81 -19.72
C PHE A 765 -32.20 -12.58 -21.19
N ILE A 766 -32.99 -13.11 -22.14
CA ILE A 766 -32.74 -12.91 -23.57
C ILE A 766 -32.78 -11.41 -23.92
N LYS A 767 -33.75 -10.65 -23.38
CA LYS A 767 -33.79 -9.18 -23.56
C LYS A 767 -32.54 -8.50 -23.00
N MET A 768 -32.01 -8.97 -21.87
CA MET A 768 -30.76 -8.46 -21.29
C MET A 768 -29.53 -8.71 -22.18
N THR A 769 -29.53 -9.75 -23.03
CA THR A 769 -28.41 -10.01 -23.97
C THR A 769 -28.31 -9.00 -25.12
N GLY A 770 -29.34 -8.16 -25.34
CA GLY A 770 -29.39 -7.24 -26.48
C GLY A 770 -29.67 -7.91 -27.83
N LEU A 771 -30.01 -9.20 -27.84
CA LEU A 771 -30.41 -9.93 -29.04
C LEU A 771 -31.68 -9.30 -29.62
N CYS A 772 -31.68 -9.04 -30.94
CA CYS A 772 -32.89 -8.68 -31.67
C CYS A 772 -33.64 -9.94 -32.09
N PHE A 773 -34.88 -10.11 -31.65
CA PHE A 773 -35.69 -11.27 -31.97
C PHE A 773 -37.17 -10.91 -32.16
N ASP A 774 -37.86 -11.71 -32.97
CA ASP A 774 -39.32 -11.71 -33.03
C ASP A 774 -39.87 -12.72 -31.99
N GLN A 775 -40.93 -12.37 -31.28
CA GLN A 775 -41.58 -13.31 -30.35
C GLN A 775 -42.69 -14.05 -31.10
N LEU A 776 -42.66 -15.38 -31.06
CA LEU A 776 -43.61 -16.25 -31.76
C LEU A 776 -44.33 -17.17 -30.77
N GLU A 777 -45.64 -17.34 -30.91
CA GLU A 777 -46.37 -18.37 -30.16
C GLU A 777 -46.13 -19.76 -30.76
N LEU A 778 -45.71 -20.72 -29.92
CA LEU A 778 -45.49 -22.10 -30.34
C LEU A 778 -46.76 -22.92 -30.12
N ASP A 779 -47.69 -22.81 -31.07
CA ASP A 779 -48.95 -23.54 -31.08
C ASP A 779 -49.17 -24.36 -32.36
N GLU A 780 -50.31 -25.03 -32.45
CA GLU A 780 -50.72 -25.80 -33.63
C GLU A 780 -50.90 -24.92 -34.88
N HIS A 781 -51.12 -23.61 -34.72
CA HIS A 781 -51.35 -22.63 -35.77
C HIS A 781 -50.08 -21.99 -36.35
N LEU A 782 -48.90 -22.19 -35.74
CA LEU A 782 -47.63 -21.71 -36.28
C LEU A 782 -47.34 -22.36 -37.65
N GLU A 783 -47.36 -21.57 -38.73
CA GLU A 783 -47.19 -22.06 -40.10
C GLU A 783 -45.71 -22.27 -40.46
N ASP A 784 -45.39 -23.32 -41.24
CA ASP A 784 -44.01 -23.60 -41.69
C ASP A 784 -43.37 -22.40 -42.42
N GLN A 785 -44.16 -21.61 -43.17
CA GLN A 785 -43.70 -20.41 -43.86
C GLN A 785 -43.23 -19.30 -42.90
N GLN A 786 -43.80 -19.24 -41.68
CA GLN A 786 -43.37 -18.27 -40.67
C GLN A 786 -41.98 -18.61 -40.13
N LEU A 787 -41.68 -19.91 -39.98
CA LEU A 787 -40.38 -20.39 -39.50
C LEU A 787 -39.26 -20.24 -40.55
N GLU A 788 -39.58 -20.24 -41.84
CA GLU A 788 -38.61 -20.11 -42.95
C GLU A 788 -37.89 -18.74 -42.98
N LYS A 789 -38.47 -17.71 -42.35
CA LYS A 789 -37.84 -16.40 -42.17
C LYS A 789 -36.62 -16.52 -41.24
N TYR A 790 -36.69 -17.34 -40.20
CA TYR A 790 -35.69 -17.36 -39.16
C TYR A 790 -34.54 -18.32 -39.47
N LYS A 791 -33.36 -17.99 -38.98
CA LYS A 791 -32.18 -18.87 -38.99
C LYS A 791 -31.87 -19.42 -37.61
N ASN A 792 -32.30 -18.71 -36.57
CA ASN A 792 -32.16 -19.13 -35.19
C ASN A 792 -33.53 -19.15 -34.50
N LEU A 793 -33.78 -20.18 -33.71
CA LEU A 793 -34.88 -20.25 -32.77
C LEU A 793 -34.33 -20.39 -31.36
N ILE A 794 -34.87 -19.63 -30.41
CA ILE A 794 -34.61 -19.81 -28.98
C ILE A 794 -35.88 -20.36 -28.36
N ILE A 795 -35.74 -21.48 -27.65
CA ILE A 795 -36.86 -22.20 -27.03
C ILE A 795 -36.54 -22.53 -25.56
N ASP A 796 -37.54 -22.48 -24.71
CA ASP A 796 -37.46 -23.04 -23.35
C ASP A 796 -37.57 -24.57 -23.42
N ALA A 797 -36.79 -25.30 -22.63
CA ALA A 797 -36.94 -26.75 -22.52
C ALA A 797 -38.39 -27.14 -22.17
N ASN A 798 -39.05 -26.42 -21.27
CA ASN A 798 -40.43 -26.70 -20.84
C ASN A 798 -41.49 -26.43 -21.93
N SER A 799 -41.10 -25.76 -23.03
CA SER A 799 -41.99 -25.50 -24.17
C SER A 799 -42.00 -26.65 -25.19
N PHE A 800 -41.18 -27.69 -25.02
CA PHE A 800 -41.22 -28.87 -25.90
C PHE A 800 -42.49 -29.69 -25.66
N LYS A 801 -43.34 -29.76 -26.69
CA LYS A 801 -44.54 -30.60 -26.72
C LYS A 801 -44.41 -31.59 -27.88
N GLU A 802 -44.99 -32.79 -27.74
CA GLU A 802 -44.91 -33.84 -28.78
C GLU A 802 -45.45 -33.36 -30.13
N GLU A 803 -46.43 -32.43 -30.11
CA GLU A 803 -47.06 -31.80 -31.27
C GLU A 803 -46.16 -30.78 -32.01
N THR A 804 -45.11 -30.24 -31.36
CA THR A 804 -44.25 -29.18 -31.93
C THR A 804 -42.87 -29.71 -32.34
N LEU A 805 -42.51 -30.93 -31.92
CA LEU A 805 -41.25 -31.61 -32.23
C LEU A 805 -41.02 -31.83 -33.73
N GLU A 806 -42.06 -32.20 -34.49
CA GLU A 806 -41.92 -32.38 -35.95
C GLU A 806 -41.55 -31.07 -36.66
N LYS A 807 -42.14 -29.93 -36.23
CA LYS A 807 -41.85 -28.61 -36.80
C LYS A 807 -40.43 -28.15 -36.46
N LEU A 808 -40.01 -28.32 -35.21
CA LEU A 808 -38.65 -27.99 -34.76
C LEU A 808 -37.60 -28.88 -35.46
N SER A 809 -37.87 -30.17 -35.58
CA SER A 809 -37.02 -31.11 -36.32
C SER A 809 -36.93 -30.72 -37.81
N ALA A 810 -38.04 -30.35 -38.45
CA ALA A 810 -38.05 -29.87 -39.83
C ALA A 810 -37.24 -28.57 -40.01
N PHE A 811 -37.35 -27.62 -39.07
CA PHE A 811 -36.55 -26.39 -39.07
C PHE A 811 -35.04 -26.70 -38.97
N ALA A 812 -34.64 -27.58 -38.06
CA ALA A 812 -33.24 -28.02 -37.92
C ALA A 812 -32.74 -28.76 -39.18
N HIS A 813 -33.54 -29.64 -39.77
CA HIS A 813 -33.21 -30.34 -41.02
C HIS A 813 -32.99 -29.39 -42.21
N LYS A 814 -33.70 -28.25 -42.23
CA LYS A 814 -33.50 -27.17 -43.23
C LYS A 814 -32.26 -26.30 -42.95
N GLY A 815 -31.46 -26.65 -41.94
CA GLY A 815 -30.23 -25.95 -41.55
C GLY A 815 -30.44 -24.78 -40.59
N GLY A 816 -31.61 -24.67 -39.96
CA GLY A 816 -31.87 -23.73 -38.87
C GLY A 816 -31.17 -24.16 -37.58
N CYS A 817 -30.78 -23.20 -36.75
CA CYS A 817 -30.16 -23.44 -35.45
C CYS A 817 -31.20 -23.27 -34.33
N ILE A 818 -31.33 -24.26 -33.45
CA ILE A 818 -32.22 -24.20 -32.28
C ILE A 818 -31.35 -24.11 -31.03
N LEU A 819 -31.51 -23.02 -30.28
CA LEU A 819 -30.90 -22.81 -28.98
C LEU A 819 -31.94 -23.14 -27.91
N VAL A 820 -31.68 -24.18 -27.12
CA VAL A 820 -32.56 -24.56 -26.01
C VAL A 820 -32.02 -23.97 -24.72
N LEU A 821 -32.82 -23.14 -24.04
CA LEU A 821 -32.49 -22.63 -22.71
C LEU A 821 -32.74 -23.71 -21.64
N PRO A 822 -31.85 -23.87 -20.66
CA PRO A 822 -31.91 -24.99 -19.70
C PRO A 822 -32.93 -24.78 -18.58
N VAL A 823 -33.77 -25.79 -18.23
CA VAL A 823 -34.28 -26.03 -16.84
C VAL A 823 -34.63 -27.51 -16.58
N ASP A 824 -34.27 -27.98 -15.38
CA ASP A 824 -34.55 -29.23 -14.63
C ASP A 824 -34.40 -30.62 -15.30
N ALA A 825 -33.80 -31.57 -14.55
CA ALA A 825 -33.36 -32.90 -15.00
C ALA A 825 -34.47 -33.87 -15.46
N LYS A 826 -35.72 -33.41 -15.64
CA LYS A 826 -36.88 -34.26 -15.95
C LYS A 826 -37.18 -34.41 -17.44
N GLU A 827 -36.56 -33.62 -18.33
CA GLU A 827 -36.95 -33.57 -19.76
C GLU A 827 -35.86 -34.05 -20.75
N GLN A 828 -34.85 -34.76 -20.26
CA GLN A 828 -33.72 -35.29 -21.05
C GLN A 828 -34.17 -36.16 -22.26
N GLY A 829 -35.34 -36.81 -22.16
CA GLY A 829 -35.88 -37.69 -23.21
C GLY A 829 -36.42 -37.01 -24.47
N TYR A 830 -36.65 -35.70 -24.47
CA TYR A 830 -37.06 -34.96 -25.67
C TYR A 830 -35.87 -34.39 -26.46
N ILE A 831 -34.75 -34.09 -25.79
CA ILE A 831 -33.50 -33.64 -26.42
C ILE A 831 -32.76 -34.82 -27.09
N GLU A 832 -32.97 -36.04 -26.60
CA GLU A 832 -32.39 -37.26 -27.17
C GLU A 832 -33.14 -37.80 -28.41
N ARG A 833 -34.40 -37.39 -28.62
CA ARG A 833 -35.19 -37.71 -29.83
C ARG A 833 -34.99 -36.64 -30.90
#